data_AF-A0AAV5WKM4-F1
#
_entry.id   AF-A0AAV5WKM4-F1
#
_cell.length_a   1.000
_cell.length_b   1.000
_cell.length_c   1.000
_cell.angle_alpha   90.00
_cell.angle_beta   90.00
_cell.angle_gamma   90.00
#
_symmetry.space_group_name_H-M   'P 1'
#
loop_
_entity.id
_entity.type
_entity.pdbx_description
1 polymer ?
#
loop_
_entity_poly.entity_id
_entity_poly.type
_entity_poly.pdbx_seq_one_letter_code
_entity_poly.pdbx_strand_id
1 'polypeptide(L)'
;PPSLPPESSIPTITGHYMELKELLLGLHEKIDAVQPCECSSLKLELAQIKSIVSSLSSTPPPTAPSTYTAVKKGMEDAVLYADKQKRAVWIGKPEGSSPEETLESDQLELEKLVIELKNDEISSALEKGEITHHRHPKEKPGKRRILKFGFTSQKIRDMFLFEIRKIHPTTITDLKGSFMRRDLCPMELELERQARYEAFKLNLKMNCLAYGVCDERLIQFRQPYRALPLNYADRDPSRKKWKKQSSPSHNSSRISQSSRNNDLISVFLANVRSIRKKSHILSFIKSLDYSMILLNETWLSEDDSDAFLLGSNANYVSFRKDRPTNAAKSRGGGVAILCSPLLNPILISSFSTDDIEAITIDIHTSSYCKSIPFSSVRVCLIYRAPSCTNASLESLLTYLESIVGNSPLLISGDLNFPDIDWYTLTSPSQNDFLSFVADYRFSQYVNFKTRAQNILDLVLCNSNIIRNIRPSIPISDHTSISFSLAVASPRPRPFVPSRVYHLADWVMINSLISDHNWTMSLAHLDMNSSYEYFCNFMNSVLDTYVPKTTRSSSSPYPRHLRILYNKSNRIAMIAPNSTLAHKLSHRFERALREHNVRVENKIVNSNNAKAFFALCKTRLKSTSNASPGIIDLTGKSIVTDRDKAHAFSLYFASYTINGNDLIPSPSMKDLGVIMQPSLKFSDHVSKLTSKARSKVNIMFKCFYSNDPLLYLQAFNAFIRPLLEYCTVVWSPRTVKLANFVENVQRNFTRRVFFRCAIPYSPYPDRLNFLSMSTLEQRRLIFDLLFLHKTIHNFYSLNSNLLFKISPLTRNLRNTHKLRIALPFAVPKSHSTFATRTVQRWNALPGEIVNSSPNVFRSHILNLPSISFTSESLLRL
;
A
#
# COMPACT_ATOMS: atom_id res chain seq x y z
N PRO A 1 -28.47 -15.62 60.78
CA PRO A 1 -29.54 -14.60 60.62
C PRO A 1 -28.92 -13.19 60.65
N PRO A 2 -29.19 -12.33 59.64
CA PRO A 2 -30.50 -12.10 59.04
C PRO A 2 -30.64 -12.60 57.59
N SER A 3 -31.90 -12.74 57.19
CA SER A 3 -32.46 -13.37 56.00
C SER A 3 -32.20 -12.61 54.69
N LEU A 4 -31.79 -13.35 53.66
CA LEU A 4 -31.84 -12.96 52.25
C LEU A 4 -33.31 -12.87 51.77
N PRO A 5 -33.69 -11.88 50.93
CA PRO A 5 -34.97 -11.87 50.22
C PRO A 5 -34.93 -12.80 48.99
N PRO A 6 -36.09 -13.27 48.49
CA PRO A 6 -36.21 -14.38 47.58
C PRO A 6 -35.84 -14.02 46.13
N GLU A 7 -35.32 -15.02 45.41
CA GLU A 7 -35.08 -15.00 43.97
C GLU A 7 -36.37 -14.67 43.20
N SER A 8 -36.34 -13.55 42.48
CA SER A 8 -37.33 -13.26 41.43
C SER A 8 -36.69 -13.50 40.06
N SER A 9 -37.39 -14.35 39.30
CA SER A 9 -37.21 -14.75 37.91
C SER A 9 -36.46 -13.75 36.99
N ILE A 10 -35.30 -14.18 36.47
CA ILE A 10 -34.64 -13.57 35.31
C ILE A 10 -35.42 -13.96 34.04
N PRO A 11 -35.90 -13.01 33.21
CA PRO A 11 -36.58 -13.35 31.96
C PRO A 11 -35.57 -13.76 30.87
N THR A 12 -35.84 -14.89 30.23
CA THR A 12 -35.44 -15.41 28.90
C THR A 12 -34.58 -14.50 27.97
N ILE A 13 -33.30 -14.27 28.30
CA ILE A 13 -32.29 -13.67 27.40
C ILE A 13 -31.72 -14.70 26.39
N THR A 14 -31.82 -15.99 26.70
CA THR A 14 -31.22 -17.08 25.90
C THR A 14 -31.93 -17.34 24.57
N GLY A 15 -33.23 -17.07 24.44
CA GLY A 15 -34.00 -17.30 23.21
C GLY A 15 -33.65 -16.33 22.07
N HIS A 16 -33.60 -15.03 22.38
CA HIS A 16 -33.38 -13.98 21.38
C HIS A 16 -31.95 -14.00 20.80
N TYR A 17 -30.97 -14.46 21.57
CA TYR A 17 -29.58 -14.60 21.10
C TYR A 17 -29.41 -15.76 20.12
N MET A 18 -30.20 -16.83 20.28
CA MET A 18 -30.23 -17.96 19.34
C MET A 18 -30.93 -17.58 18.04
N GLU A 19 -32.02 -16.79 18.12
CA GLU A 19 -32.77 -16.30 16.96
C GLU A 19 -31.97 -15.30 16.10
N LEU A 20 -31.21 -14.39 16.73
CA LEU A 20 -30.32 -13.44 16.03
C LEU A 20 -29.12 -14.15 15.38
N LYS A 21 -28.63 -15.22 16.01
CA LYS A 21 -27.58 -16.10 15.47
C LYS A 21 -28.10 -16.89 14.25
N GLU A 22 -29.31 -17.43 14.29
CA GLU A 22 -29.94 -18.12 13.14
C GLU A 22 -30.24 -17.17 11.98
N LEU A 23 -30.75 -15.96 12.24
CA LEU A 23 -30.96 -14.94 11.19
C LEU A 23 -29.65 -14.54 10.50
N LEU A 24 -28.55 -14.39 11.25
CA LEU A 24 -27.23 -14.11 10.68
C LEU A 24 -26.63 -15.30 9.91
N LEU A 25 -26.99 -16.53 10.26
CA LEU A 25 -26.60 -17.75 9.55
C LEU A 25 -27.42 -17.94 8.26
N GLY A 26 -28.74 -17.69 8.27
CA GLY A 26 -29.57 -17.77 7.06
C GLY A 26 -29.25 -16.68 6.03
N LEU A 27 -28.88 -15.48 6.48
CA LEU A 27 -28.43 -14.39 5.63
C LEU A 27 -27.03 -14.68 5.03
N HIS A 28 -26.25 -15.55 5.66
CA HIS A 28 -24.95 -16.03 5.19
C HIS A 28 -25.08 -17.07 4.08
N GLU A 29 -26.00 -18.04 4.20
CA GLU A 29 -26.27 -19.05 3.16
C GLU A 29 -26.89 -18.43 1.89
N LYS A 30 -27.80 -17.46 2.04
CA LYS A 30 -28.41 -16.74 0.90
C LYS A 30 -27.42 -15.82 0.17
N ILE A 31 -26.38 -15.32 0.83
CA ILE A 31 -25.30 -14.54 0.19
C ILE A 31 -24.35 -15.45 -0.61
N ASP A 32 -24.12 -16.68 -0.15
CA ASP A 32 -23.26 -17.65 -0.84
C ASP A 32 -23.96 -18.27 -2.06
N ALA A 33 -25.30 -18.20 -2.15
CA ALA A 33 -26.11 -18.81 -3.21
C ALA A 33 -26.46 -17.92 -4.43
N VAL A 34 -26.18 -16.60 -4.44
CA VAL A 34 -26.80 -15.69 -5.45
C VAL A 34 -25.78 -14.89 -6.28
N GLN A 35 -25.94 -14.98 -7.62
CA GLN A 35 -25.28 -14.15 -8.64
C GLN A 35 -25.68 -12.65 -8.54
N PRO A 36 -24.94 -11.71 -9.15
CA PRO A 36 -24.93 -10.31 -8.71
C PRO A 36 -26.13 -9.50 -9.22
N CYS A 37 -27.32 -9.68 -8.65
CA CYS A 37 -28.43 -8.72 -8.70
C CYS A 37 -29.62 -9.19 -7.86
N GLU A 38 -29.76 -8.69 -6.63
CA GLU A 38 -31.05 -8.35 -5.97
C GLU A 38 -30.80 -7.86 -4.53
N CYS A 39 -30.91 -6.55 -4.34
CA CYS A 39 -30.46 -5.81 -3.14
C CYS A 39 -31.62 -5.38 -2.22
N SER A 40 -32.84 -5.87 -2.50
CA SER A 40 -34.11 -5.50 -1.84
C SER A 40 -34.44 -6.44 -0.67
N SER A 41 -34.31 -7.75 -0.85
CA SER A 41 -34.62 -8.74 0.20
C SER A 41 -33.68 -8.65 1.41
N LEU A 42 -32.39 -8.35 1.16
CA LEU A 42 -31.38 -8.13 2.20
C LEU A 42 -31.61 -6.88 3.06
N LYS A 43 -32.39 -5.90 2.57
CA LYS A 43 -32.69 -4.65 3.31
C LYS A 43 -33.83 -4.83 4.31
N LEU A 44 -34.80 -5.69 4.00
CA LEU A 44 -35.93 -6.01 4.88
C LEU A 44 -35.48 -6.83 6.09
N GLU A 45 -34.62 -7.83 5.88
CA GLU A 45 -34.06 -8.65 6.98
C GLU A 45 -33.10 -7.81 7.87
N LEU A 46 -32.35 -6.85 7.29
CA LEU A 46 -31.53 -5.87 8.05
C LEU A 46 -32.38 -4.93 8.92
N ALA A 47 -33.63 -4.66 8.54
CA ALA A 47 -34.56 -3.89 9.33
C ALA A 47 -35.13 -4.71 10.50
N GLN A 48 -35.40 -6.00 10.29
CA GLN A 48 -35.84 -6.92 11.36
C GLN A 48 -34.75 -7.15 12.42
N ILE A 49 -33.48 -7.34 12.02
CA ILE A 49 -32.37 -7.47 12.97
C ILE A 49 -32.21 -6.19 13.81
N LYS A 50 -32.40 -5.00 13.22
CA LYS A 50 -32.36 -3.72 13.94
C LYS A 50 -33.50 -3.56 14.94
N SER A 51 -34.68 -4.09 14.62
CA SER A 51 -35.85 -4.10 15.51
C SER A 51 -35.62 -4.95 16.76
N ILE A 52 -34.98 -6.12 16.61
CA ILE A 52 -34.69 -7.04 17.72
C ILE A 52 -33.57 -6.49 18.62
N VAL A 53 -32.59 -5.79 18.04
CA VAL A 53 -31.52 -5.14 18.82
C VAL A 53 -32.03 -3.95 19.63
N SER A 54 -33.07 -3.25 19.18
CA SER A 54 -33.64 -2.12 19.93
C SER A 54 -34.53 -2.54 21.11
N SER A 55 -35.09 -3.76 21.11
CA SER A 55 -35.87 -4.28 22.23
C SER A 55 -35.01 -4.79 23.41
N LEU A 56 -33.69 -4.95 23.21
CA LEU A 56 -32.75 -5.51 24.19
C LEU A 56 -32.15 -4.47 25.17
N SER A 57 -32.43 -3.16 25.04
CA SER A 57 -31.79 -2.13 25.87
C SER A 57 -32.77 -1.35 26.75
N SER A 58 -32.91 -1.77 28.02
CA SER A 58 -33.51 -0.96 29.07
C SER A 58 -32.67 -0.98 30.36
N THR A 59 -31.72 -0.04 30.47
CA THR A 59 -31.26 0.76 31.65
C THR A 59 -29.80 1.24 31.50
N PRO A 60 -29.40 2.38 32.13
CA PRO A 60 -28.61 3.43 31.46
C PRO A 60 -27.11 3.48 31.84
N PRO A 61 -26.22 4.07 31.00
CA PRO A 61 -24.86 4.40 31.39
C PRO A 61 -24.70 5.90 31.77
N PRO A 62 -23.80 6.26 32.70
CA PRO A 62 -23.39 7.64 32.90
C PRO A 62 -22.33 8.06 31.87
N THR A 63 -22.73 9.03 31.05
CA THR A 63 -21.98 10.16 30.47
C THR A 63 -20.46 10.09 30.29
N ALA A 64 -20.06 9.80 29.04
CA ALA A 64 -18.99 10.52 28.33
C ALA A 64 -19.58 11.10 27.02
N PRO A 65 -19.21 12.32 26.59
CA PRO A 65 -19.85 12.98 25.47
C PRO A 65 -19.50 12.31 24.14
N SER A 66 -20.42 11.45 23.66
CA SER A 66 -20.97 11.75 22.33
C SER A 66 -21.80 10.72 21.55
N THR A 67 -21.95 9.47 21.98
CA THR A 67 -22.94 8.53 21.38
C THR A 67 -24.35 9.12 21.45
N TYR A 68 -24.64 9.88 22.51
CA TYR A 68 -25.87 10.66 22.64
C TYR A 68 -25.99 11.76 21.58
N THR A 69 -24.94 12.50 21.20
CA THR A 69 -25.04 13.50 20.11
C THR A 69 -25.15 12.84 18.75
N ALA A 70 -24.56 11.65 18.54
CA ALA A 70 -24.71 10.91 17.28
C ALA A 70 -26.10 10.26 17.15
N VAL A 71 -26.64 9.71 18.25
CA VAL A 71 -28.00 9.17 18.32
C VAL A 71 -29.03 10.29 18.34
N LYS A 72 -28.84 11.36 19.12
CA LYS A 72 -29.66 12.58 19.10
C LYS A 72 -29.64 13.23 17.74
N LYS A 73 -28.48 13.34 17.08
CA LYS A 73 -28.41 13.79 15.68
C LYS A 73 -29.09 12.82 14.72
N GLY A 74 -28.98 11.51 14.94
CA GLY A 74 -29.70 10.51 14.16
C GLY A 74 -31.22 10.55 14.36
N MET A 75 -31.68 10.85 15.57
CA MET A 75 -33.08 11.04 15.93
C MET A 75 -33.60 12.40 15.43
N GLU A 76 -32.83 13.47 15.58
CA GLU A 76 -33.10 14.80 15.00
C GLU A 76 -33.14 14.72 13.48
N ASP A 77 -32.21 13.98 12.86
CA ASP A 77 -32.20 13.73 11.43
C ASP A 77 -33.42 12.89 11.04
N ALA A 78 -33.78 11.83 11.77
CA ALA A 78 -34.97 11.02 11.49
C ALA A 78 -36.28 11.82 11.63
N VAL A 79 -36.39 12.67 12.65
CA VAL A 79 -37.51 13.61 12.82
C VAL A 79 -37.52 14.63 11.68
N LEU A 80 -36.36 15.18 11.30
CA LEU A 80 -36.23 16.09 10.16
C LEU A 80 -36.61 15.40 8.84
N TYR A 81 -36.24 14.13 8.63
CA TYR A 81 -36.63 13.34 7.46
C TYR A 81 -38.14 13.11 7.44
N ALA A 82 -38.74 12.70 8.56
CA ALA A 82 -40.17 12.48 8.68
C ALA A 82 -40.97 13.78 8.44
N ASP A 83 -40.50 14.90 8.97
CA ASP A 83 -41.11 16.21 8.78
C ASP A 83 -40.94 16.73 7.35
N LYS A 84 -39.79 16.47 6.70
CA LYS A 84 -39.57 16.82 5.29
C LYS A 84 -40.36 15.94 4.30
N GLN A 85 -40.61 14.68 4.64
CA GLN A 85 -41.49 13.79 3.86
C GLN A 85 -42.93 14.30 3.79
N LYS A 86 -43.34 15.16 4.72
CA LYS A 86 -44.64 15.84 4.73
C LYS A 86 -44.59 17.24 4.14
N ARG A 87 -43.51 17.63 3.46
CA ARG A 87 -43.34 18.98 2.90
C ARG A 87 -43.12 18.99 1.39
N ALA A 88 -43.69 19.99 0.75
CA ALA A 88 -43.41 20.35 -0.64
C ALA A 88 -42.83 21.76 -0.72
N VAL A 89 -42.17 22.05 -1.83
CA VAL A 89 -41.40 23.26 -2.04
C VAL A 89 -41.65 23.80 -3.43
N TRP A 90 -42.07 25.05 -3.50
CA TRP A 90 -42.21 25.81 -4.71
C TRP A 90 -41.01 26.76 -4.86
N ILE A 91 -40.25 26.54 -5.93
CA ILE A 91 -39.02 27.27 -6.22
C ILE A 91 -39.31 28.30 -7.32
N GLY A 92 -38.89 29.55 -7.12
CA GLY A 92 -38.83 30.54 -8.19
C GLY A 92 -39.83 31.69 -8.12
N LYS A 93 -40.54 31.87 -7.00
CA LYS A 93 -41.56 32.91 -6.84
C LYS A 93 -40.95 34.32 -6.57
N PRO A 94 -41.43 35.38 -7.24
CA PRO A 94 -40.98 36.77 -6.99
C PRO A 94 -41.56 37.34 -5.69
N GLU A 95 -40.83 38.24 -5.03
CA GLU A 95 -41.26 38.98 -3.82
C GLU A 95 -42.06 40.23 -4.19
N GLY A 96 -43.10 40.52 -3.40
CA GLY A 96 -43.82 41.79 -3.43
C GLY A 96 -43.04 42.90 -2.70
N SER A 97 -43.63 44.09 -2.62
CA SER A 97 -42.94 45.28 -2.09
C SER A 97 -42.80 45.22 -0.57
N SER A 98 -43.74 44.59 0.12
CA SER A 98 -43.71 44.40 1.58
C SER A 98 -43.86 42.92 2.00
N PRO A 99 -43.40 42.53 3.20
CA PRO A 99 -43.61 41.20 3.77
C PRO A 99 -45.08 40.80 3.92
N GLU A 100 -45.95 41.76 4.20
CA GLU A 100 -47.39 41.58 4.41
C GLU A 100 -48.11 41.33 3.07
N GLU A 101 -47.85 42.17 2.06
CA GLU A 101 -48.33 41.97 0.68
C GLU A 101 -47.88 40.62 0.11
N THR A 102 -46.65 40.22 0.43
CA THR A 102 -46.08 38.95 -0.02
C THR A 102 -46.78 37.74 0.63
N LEU A 103 -47.18 37.85 1.90
CA LEU A 103 -47.90 36.79 2.62
C LEU A 103 -49.34 36.63 2.10
N GLU A 104 -50.03 37.75 1.88
CA GLU A 104 -51.38 37.75 1.32
C GLU A 104 -51.38 37.22 -0.13
N SER A 105 -50.38 37.60 -0.93
CA SER A 105 -50.14 37.02 -2.27
C SER A 105 -49.78 35.52 -2.23
N ASP A 106 -49.05 35.05 -1.21
CA ASP A 106 -48.73 33.63 -1.03
C ASP A 106 -49.98 32.80 -0.71
N GLN A 107 -50.88 33.33 0.12
CA GLN A 107 -52.15 32.68 0.45
C GLN A 107 -53.10 32.63 -0.75
N LEU A 108 -53.30 33.76 -1.46
CA LEU A 108 -54.19 33.83 -2.64
C LEU A 108 -53.73 32.89 -3.77
N GLU A 109 -52.42 32.74 -3.97
CA GLU A 109 -51.92 31.81 -4.98
C GLU A 109 -52.03 30.34 -4.58
N LEU A 110 -51.95 30.02 -3.28
CA LEU A 110 -52.22 28.68 -2.79
C LEU A 110 -53.68 28.29 -3.03
N GLU A 111 -54.62 29.20 -2.76
CA GLU A 111 -56.05 29.00 -3.02
C GLU A 111 -56.33 28.82 -4.50
N LYS A 112 -55.77 29.69 -5.36
CA LYS A 112 -55.85 29.55 -6.83
C LYS A 112 -55.29 28.22 -7.32
N LEU A 113 -54.14 27.82 -6.80
CA LEU A 113 -53.51 26.55 -7.16
C LEU A 113 -54.40 25.36 -6.79
N VAL A 114 -54.98 25.35 -5.59
CA VAL A 114 -55.87 24.27 -5.14
C VAL A 114 -57.14 24.19 -5.98
N ILE A 115 -57.73 25.32 -6.35
CA ILE A 115 -58.89 25.38 -7.29
C ILE A 115 -58.51 24.79 -8.65
N GLU A 116 -57.31 25.10 -9.17
CA GLU A 116 -56.83 24.58 -10.46
C GLU A 116 -56.62 23.05 -10.45
N LEU A 117 -56.30 22.47 -9.28
CA LEU A 117 -56.08 21.03 -9.15
C LEU A 117 -57.36 20.20 -9.19
N LYS A 118 -58.55 20.81 -9.07
CA LYS A 118 -59.87 20.15 -9.19
C LYS A 118 -59.96 18.82 -8.42
N ASN A 119 -59.47 18.81 -7.18
CA ASN A 119 -59.45 17.64 -6.32
C ASN A 119 -60.13 17.95 -4.97
N ASP A 120 -61.23 17.26 -4.69
CA ASP A 120 -62.07 17.51 -3.52
C ASP A 120 -61.34 17.21 -2.19
N GLU A 121 -60.45 16.22 -2.17
CA GLU A 121 -59.66 15.88 -0.97
C GLU A 121 -58.62 16.96 -0.65
N ILE A 122 -57.97 17.53 -1.66
CA ILE A 122 -57.00 18.63 -1.49
C ILE A 122 -57.72 19.92 -1.09
N SER A 123 -58.89 20.19 -1.67
CA SER A 123 -59.72 21.35 -1.36
C SER A 123 -60.23 21.29 0.09
N SER A 124 -60.76 20.13 0.51
CA SER A 124 -61.18 19.90 1.90
C SER A 124 -60.00 19.99 2.89
N ALA A 125 -58.80 19.55 2.51
CA ALA A 125 -57.61 19.67 3.34
C ALA A 125 -57.17 21.13 3.54
N LEU A 126 -57.34 21.99 2.53
CA LEU A 126 -57.07 23.43 2.68
C LEU A 126 -58.09 24.10 3.61
N GLU A 127 -59.39 23.82 3.44
CA GLU A 127 -60.47 24.37 4.28
C GLU A 127 -60.34 23.96 5.76
N LYS A 128 -59.85 22.75 6.02
CA LYS A 128 -59.58 22.24 7.39
C LYS A 128 -58.26 22.77 7.99
N GLY A 129 -57.51 23.60 7.26
CA GLY A 129 -56.22 24.13 7.70
C GLY A 129 -55.10 23.09 7.73
N GLU A 130 -55.24 21.98 7.00
CA GLU A 130 -54.27 20.88 6.97
C GLU A 130 -53.07 21.15 6.03
N ILE A 131 -53.16 22.21 5.21
CA ILE A 131 -52.09 22.70 4.34
C ILE A 131 -51.61 24.04 4.90
N THR A 132 -50.37 24.07 5.37
CA THR A 132 -49.72 25.30 5.86
C THR A 132 -48.65 25.73 4.89
N HIS A 133 -48.33 27.03 4.84
CA HIS A 133 -47.24 27.53 4.01
C HIS A 133 -46.34 28.48 4.79
N HIS A 134 -45.05 28.51 4.47
CA HIS A 134 -44.11 29.50 5.00
C HIS A 134 -42.97 29.80 4.04
N ARG A 135 -42.43 31.02 4.17
CA ARG A 135 -41.28 31.50 3.39
C ARG A 135 -39.94 30.93 3.87
N HIS A 136 -39.03 30.65 2.94
CA HIS A 136 -37.66 30.22 3.26
C HIS A 136 -36.60 30.84 2.32
N PRO A 137 -35.55 31.51 2.83
CA PRO A 137 -35.33 31.91 4.23
C PRO A 137 -36.31 33.01 4.68
N LYS A 138 -36.42 33.25 5.99
CA LYS A 138 -37.41 34.20 6.53
C LYS A 138 -37.19 35.65 6.10
N GLU A 139 -35.98 36.08 5.72
CA GLU A 139 -35.69 37.45 5.28
C GLU A 139 -34.55 37.49 4.25
N LYS A 140 -34.84 37.83 2.98
CA LYS A 140 -33.85 38.25 1.96
C LYS A 140 -34.51 39.08 0.85
N PRO A 141 -34.49 40.42 0.91
CA PRO A 141 -35.14 41.25 -0.10
C PRO A 141 -34.53 41.07 -1.51
N GLY A 142 -35.40 41.02 -2.52
CA GLY A 142 -35.06 41.26 -3.92
C GLY A 142 -34.56 40.05 -4.73
N LYS A 143 -34.83 38.82 -4.27
CA LYS A 143 -34.49 37.59 -5.03
C LYS A 143 -35.64 36.58 -5.02
N ARG A 144 -35.71 35.74 -6.06
CA ARG A 144 -36.65 34.62 -6.13
C ARG A 144 -36.57 33.77 -4.86
N ARG A 145 -37.70 33.57 -4.18
CA ARG A 145 -37.78 32.86 -2.90
C ARG A 145 -38.25 31.41 -3.07
N ILE A 146 -38.13 30.67 -1.97
CA ILE A 146 -38.66 29.32 -1.84
C ILE A 146 -39.87 29.38 -0.92
N LEU A 147 -41.03 28.96 -1.41
CA LEU A 147 -42.24 28.79 -0.63
C LEU A 147 -42.38 27.32 -0.22
N LYS A 148 -42.51 27.05 1.08
CA LYS A 148 -42.62 25.69 1.61
C LYS A 148 -44.03 25.41 2.07
N PHE A 149 -44.62 24.33 1.58
CA PHE A 149 -45.91 23.81 2.00
C PHE A 149 -45.72 22.64 2.98
N GLY A 150 -46.40 22.68 4.12
CA GLY A 150 -46.49 21.59 5.09
C GLY A 150 -47.86 20.93 5.04
N PHE A 151 -47.87 19.60 5.14
CA PHE A 151 -49.08 18.77 5.08
C PHE A 151 -49.19 17.92 6.35
N THR A 152 -50.41 17.56 6.76
CA THR A 152 -50.67 16.68 7.91
C THR A 152 -50.11 15.26 7.70
N SER A 153 -50.15 14.76 6.47
CA SER A 153 -49.66 13.43 6.09
C SER A 153 -48.83 13.43 4.80
N GLN A 154 -47.94 12.44 4.68
CA GLN A 154 -47.19 12.22 3.44
C GLN A 154 -48.12 11.89 2.27
N LYS A 155 -49.25 11.20 2.52
CA LYS A 155 -50.22 10.80 1.49
C LYS A 155 -50.83 12.03 0.79
N ILE A 156 -51.25 13.03 1.56
CA ILE A 156 -51.82 14.28 1.01
C ILE A 156 -50.73 15.05 0.23
N ARG A 157 -49.50 15.11 0.73
CA ARG A 157 -48.36 15.74 0.03
C ARG A 157 -48.06 15.06 -1.31
N ASP A 158 -48.02 13.73 -1.33
CA ASP A 158 -47.75 12.95 -2.55
C ASP A 158 -48.90 13.11 -3.57
N MET A 159 -50.15 13.12 -3.10
CA MET A 159 -51.34 13.40 -3.94
C MET A 159 -51.32 14.82 -4.53
N PHE A 160 -50.96 15.82 -3.72
CA PHE A 160 -50.81 17.22 -4.15
C PHE A 160 -49.75 17.37 -5.25
N LEU A 161 -48.56 16.77 -5.06
CA LEU A 161 -47.51 16.76 -6.08
C LEU A 161 -47.92 15.98 -7.34
N PHE A 162 -48.70 14.91 -7.19
CA PHE A 162 -49.17 14.10 -8.30
C PHE A 162 -50.16 14.87 -9.19
N GLU A 163 -51.17 15.53 -8.61
CA GLU A 163 -52.13 16.32 -9.38
C GLU A 163 -51.47 17.51 -10.09
N ILE A 164 -50.49 18.17 -9.45
CA ILE A 164 -49.69 19.23 -10.11
C ILE A 164 -48.94 18.70 -11.33
N ARG A 165 -48.37 17.50 -11.24
CA ARG A 165 -47.66 16.86 -12.37
C ARG A 165 -48.61 16.42 -13.48
N LYS A 166 -49.87 16.14 -13.15
CA LYS A 166 -50.90 15.67 -14.10
C LYS A 166 -51.59 16.81 -14.82
N ILE A 167 -51.98 17.86 -14.08
CA ILE A 167 -52.78 18.98 -14.59
C ILE A 167 -51.92 20.10 -15.17
N HIS A 168 -50.66 20.23 -14.73
CA HIS A 168 -49.76 21.32 -15.11
C HIS A 168 -50.39 22.72 -14.94
N PRO A 169 -50.74 23.09 -13.69
CA PRO A 169 -51.45 24.34 -13.40
C PRO A 169 -50.73 25.56 -13.97
N THR A 170 -51.50 26.48 -14.57
CA THR A 170 -51.00 27.73 -15.15
C THR A 170 -50.32 28.59 -14.08
N THR A 171 -50.86 28.52 -12.85
CA THR A 171 -50.31 29.18 -11.66
C THR A 171 -48.81 28.87 -11.43
N ILE A 172 -48.35 27.66 -11.79
CA ILE A 172 -46.93 27.28 -11.65
C ILE A 172 -46.15 27.49 -12.96
N THR A 173 -46.77 27.21 -14.11
CA THR A 173 -46.09 27.08 -15.41
C THR A 173 -45.85 28.41 -16.13
N ASP A 174 -46.67 29.43 -15.88
CA ASP A 174 -46.50 30.78 -16.48
C ASP A 174 -45.26 31.52 -15.97
N LEU A 175 -44.81 31.19 -14.76
CA LEU A 175 -43.61 31.75 -14.16
C LEU A 175 -42.34 31.07 -14.71
N LYS A 176 -41.57 31.77 -15.56
CA LYS A 176 -40.32 31.25 -16.14
C LYS A 176 -39.33 30.75 -15.08
N GLY A 177 -39.09 29.43 -15.05
CA GLY A 177 -38.17 28.76 -14.12
C GLY A 177 -38.77 28.45 -12.75
N SER A 178 -40.09 28.57 -12.61
CA SER A 178 -40.87 28.09 -11.48
C SER A 178 -41.13 26.59 -11.59
N PHE A 179 -40.99 25.88 -10.48
CA PHE A 179 -41.39 24.47 -10.40
C PHE A 179 -41.61 24.06 -8.94
N MET A 180 -42.40 23.01 -8.76
CA MET A 180 -42.65 22.42 -7.45
C MET A 180 -42.00 21.05 -7.31
N ARG A 181 -41.50 20.76 -6.11
CA ARG A 181 -40.94 19.45 -5.75
C ARG A 181 -41.08 19.14 -4.27
N ARG A 182 -40.71 17.93 -3.86
CA ARG A 182 -40.56 17.57 -2.44
C ARG A 182 -39.46 18.38 -1.75
N ASP A 183 -39.56 18.56 -0.44
CA ASP A 183 -38.51 19.22 0.36
C ASP A 183 -37.32 18.28 0.60
N LEU A 184 -36.33 18.35 -0.30
CA LEU A 184 -35.15 17.50 -0.26
C LEU A 184 -34.25 17.77 0.96
N CYS A 185 -33.64 16.71 1.48
CA CYS A 185 -32.59 16.79 2.48
C CYS A 185 -31.25 17.27 1.89
N PRO A 186 -30.29 17.74 2.72
CA PRO A 186 -29.01 18.26 2.23
C PRO A 186 -28.25 17.28 1.31
N MET A 187 -28.31 15.99 1.60
CA MET A 187 -27.71 14.93 0.78
C MET A 187 -28.44 14.75 -0.56
N GLU A 188 -29.77 14.73 -0.52
CA GLU A 188 -30.65 14.63 -1.69
C GLU A 188 -30.50 15.85 -2.62
N LEU A 189 -30.33 17.05 -2.05
CA LEU A 189 -30.01 18.27 -2.82
C LEU A 189 -28.68 18.16 -3.56
N GLU A 190 -27.68 17.48 -2.98
CA GLU A 190 -26.39 17.27 -3.63
C GLU A 190 -26.51 16.26 -4.79
N LEU A 191 -27.29 15.19 -4.60
CA LEU A 191 -27.64 14.24 -5.67
C LEU A 191 -28.40 14.93 -6.81
N GLU A 192 -29.38 15.79 -6.49
CA GLU A 192 -30.11 16.58 -7.49
C GLU A 192 -29.17 17.52 -8.28
N ARG A 193 -28.19 18.14 -7.63
CA ARG A 193 -27.18 18.98 -8.30
C ARG A 193 -26.32 18.19 -9.26
N GLN A 194 -25.88 17.01 -8.84
CA GLN A 194 -25.07 16.11 -9.66
C GLN A 194 -25.87 15.65 -10.91
N ALA A 195 -27.12 15.22 -10.71
CA ALA A 195 -28.00 14.83 -11.82
C ALA A 195 -28.26 16.00 -12.80
N ARG A 196 -28.38 17.25 -12.30
CA ARG A 196 -28.55 18.44 -13.15
C ARG A 196 -27.31 18.73 -13.99
N TYR A 197 -26.13 18.53 -13.42
CA TYR A 197 -24.87 18.68 -14.14
C TYR A 197 -24.69 17.60 -15.23
N GLU A 198 -25.13 16.38 -14.94
CA GLU A 198 -25.13 15.28 -15.93
C GLU A 198 -26.14 15.54 -17.06
N ALA A 199 -27.36 15.98 -16.75
CA ALA A 199 -28.36 16.37 -17.74
C ALA A 199 -27.84 17.49 -18.66
N PHE A 200 -27.20 18.50 -18.07
CA PHE A 200 -26.58 19.61 -18.81
C PHE A 200 -25.54 19.12 -19.82
N LYS A 201 -24.62 18.23 -19.41
CA LYS A 201 -23.61 17.64 -20.30
C LYS A 201 -24.21 16.82 -21.44
N LEU A 202 -25.22 16.02 -21.13
CA LEU A 202 -25.87 15.16 -22.14
C LEU A 202 -26.67 15.99 -23.15
N ASN A 203 -27.34 17.05 -22.71
CA ASN A 203 -28.06 17.96 -23.59
C ASN A 203 -27.13 18.75 -24.52
N LEU A 204 -25.97 19.22 -24.02
CA LEU A 204 -24.95 19.85 -24.88
C LEU A 204 -24.40 18.87 -25.91
N LYS A 205 -24.16 17.61 -25.52
CA LYS A 205 -23.67 16.57 -26.43
C LYS A 205 -24.68 16.25 -27.55
N MET A 206 -25.97 16.21 -27.22
CA MET A 206 -27.04 15.91 -28.18
C MET A 206 -27.52 17.12 -28.98
N ASN A 207 -27.03 18.32 -28.67
CA ASN A 207 -27.48 19.61 -29.21
C ASN A 207 -29.02 19.82 -29.18
N CYS A 208 -29.71 19.14 -28.26
CA CYS A 208 -31.14 19.25 -28.02
C CYS A 208 -31.45 18.98 -26.54
N LEU A 209 -32.61 19.44 -26.08
CA LEU A 209 -33.06 19.28 -24.70
C LEU A 209 -33.71 17.89 -24.54
N ALA A 210 -32.88 16.85 -24.46
CA ALA A 210 -33.29 15.45 -24.38
C ALA A 210 -33.37 14.92 -22.94
N TYR A 211 -32.69 15.54 -21.98
CA TYR A 211 -32.55 15.08 -20.60
C TYR A 211 -32.97 16.15 -19.59
N GLY A 212 -33.60 15.73 -18.50
CA GLY A 212 -34.02 16.55 -17.36
C GLY A 212 -33.72 15.85 -16.03
N VAL A 213 -34.13 16.46 -14.92
CA VAL A 213 -34.00 15.87 -13.57
C VAL A 213 -35.35 15.83 -12.89
N CYS A 214 -35.71 14.68 -12.36
CA CYS A 214 -36.91 14.48 -11.55
C CYS A 214 -36.53 13.69 -10.30
N ASP A 215 -36.89 14.20 -9.11
CA ASP A 215 -36.67 13.54 -7.82
C ASP A 215 -35.25 12.92 -7.67
N GLU A 216 -34.22 13.75 -7.93
CA GLU A 216 -32.78 13.40 -7.88
C GLU A 216 -32.25 12.52 -9.01
N ARG A 217 -33.11 12.06 -9.92
CA ARG A 217 -32.72 11.16 -11.01
C ARG A 217 -32.71 11.88 -12.34
N LEU A 218 -31.75 11.52 -13.17
CA LEU A 218 -31.69 11.90 -14.57
C LEU A 218 -32.83 11.19 -15.32
N ILE A 219 -33.64 11.97 -16.05
CA ILE A 219 -34.73 11.46 -16.90
C ILE A 219 -34.47 11.86 -18.35
N GLN A 220 -34.92 11.05 -19.30
CA GLN A 220 -34.91 11.36 -20.72
C GLN A 220 -36.34 11.70 -21.17
N PHE A 221 -36.52 12.78 -21.91
CA PHE A 221 -37.82 13.18 -22.46
C PHE A 221 -38.27 12.22 -23.58
N ARG A 222 -39.56 12.25 -23.93
CA ARG A 222 -40.08 11.54 -25.11
C ARG A 222 -39.82 12.37 -26.37
N GLN A 223 -39.58 11.71 -27.50
CA GLN A 223 -39.37 12.39 -28.79
C GLN A 223 -40.68 12.99 -29.32
N PRO A 224 -40.63 14.10 -30.10
CA PRO A 224 -39.43 14.80 -30.57
C PRO A 224 -38.79 15.71 -29.51
N TYR A 225 -37.46 15.78 -29.50
CA TYR A 225 -36.72 16.63 -28.56
C TYR A 225 -36.76 18.11 -28.96
N ARG A 226 -36.88 19.00 -27.97
CA ARG A 226 -36.87 20.46 -28.21
C ARG A 226 -35.44 20.94 -28.49
N ALA A 227 -35.30 22.00 -29.28
CA ALA A 227 -34.03 22.68 -29.48
C ALA A 227 -33.48 23.25 -28.15
N LEU A 228 -32.15 23.37 -28.04
CA LEU A 228 -31.54 23.98 -26.86
C LEU A 228 -31.93 25.48 -26.76
N PRO A 229 -32.29 25.97 -25.56
CA PRO A 229 -32.52 27.39 -25.34
C PRO A 229 -31.30 28.26 -25.69
N LEU A 230 -31.53 29.48 -26.18
CA LEU A 230 -30.48 30.50 -26.30
C LEU A 230 -29.76 30.68 -24.95
N ASN A 231 -28.42 30.64 -25.00
CA ASN A 231 -27.51 30.70 -23.85
C ASN A 231 -27.57 29.46 -22.94
N TYR A 232 -27.91 28.27 -23.46
CA TYR A 232 -27.86 27.04 -22.66
C TYR A 232 -26.46 26.78 -22.10
N ALA A 233 -25.40 26.93 -22.92
CA ALA A 233 -24.01 26.71 -22.51
C ALA A 233 -23.55 27.61 -21.35
N ASP A 234 -24.11 28.81 -21.22
CA ASP A 234 -23.77 29.76 -20.13
C ASP A 234 -24.40 29.37 -18.79
N ARG A 235 -25.33 28.41 -18.78
CA ARG A 235 -26.06 27.96 -17.58
C ARG A 235 -25.36 26.82 -16.85
N ASP A 236 -24.06 26.63 -17.04
CA ASP A 236 -23.27 25.58 -16.37
C ASP A 236 -23.52 25.59 -14.85
N PRO A 237 -24.15 24.53 -14.30
CA PRO A 237 -24.44 24.42 -12.87
C PRO A 237 -23.18 24.48 -11.98
N SER A 238 -22.00 24.20 -12.52
CA SER A 238 -20.72 24.22 -11.79
C SER A 238 -20.13 25.62 -11.58
N ARG A 239 -20.50 26.61 -12.41
CA ARG A 239 -19.94 27.98 -12.36
C ARG A 239 -20.46 28.85 -11.19
N LYS A 240 -21.51 28.43 -10.47
CA LYS A 240 -22.05 29.16 -9.31
C LYS A 240 -21.48 28.66 -7.98
N LYS A 241 -20.18 28.87 -7.74
CA LYS A 241 -19.60 29.02 -6.39
C LYS A 241 -18.47 30.05 -6.41
N TRP A 242 -18.61 31.07 -5.56
CA TRP A 242 -17.67 32.16 -5.21
C TRP A 242 -17.51 33.38 -6.16
N LYS A 243 -18.49 34.30 -6.09
CA LYS A 243 -18.18 35.73 -5.90
C LYS A 243 -18.57 36.09 -4.48
N LYS A 244 -17.62 36.02 -3.54
CA LYS A 244 -17.71 36.75 -2.26
C LYS A 244 -17.00 38.08 -2.49
N GLN A 245 -17.71 39.18 -2.30
CA GLN A 245 -17.13 40.51 -2.20
C GLN A 245 -16.10 40.54 -1.06
N SER A 246 -14.94 41.11 -1.35
CA SER A 246 -13.98 41.79 -0.45
C SER A 246 -14.74 42.75 0.49
N SER A 247 -14.56 42.89 1.81
CA SER A 247 -13.48 42.67 2.82
C SER A 247 -14.16 42.78 4.22
N PRO A 248 -13.48 42.88 5.39
CA PRO A 248 -12.31 42.18 5.94
C PRO A 248 -12.67 41.32 7.20
N SER A 249 -11.74 40.43 7.57
CA SER A 249 -11.57 39.82 8.91
C SER A 249 -12.78 39.62 9.83
N HIS A 250 -13.36 38.41 9.80
CA HIS A 250 -13.71 37.71 11.05
C HIS A 250 -13.51 36.20 10.87
N ASN A 251 -12.59 35.67 11.68
CA ASN A 251 -12.23 34.27 11.78
C ASN A 251 -13.45 33.37 11.98
N SER A 252 -13.83 32.60 10.97
CA SER A 252 -14.63 31.38 11.14
C SER A 252 -13.68 30.18 11.18
N SER A 253 -13.05 29.99 12.33
CA SER A 253 -12.51 28.71 12.75
C SER A 253 -13.68 27.82 13.21
N ARG A 254 -13.54 26.51 12.95
CA ARG A 254 -14.48 25.38 13.20
C ARG A 254 -15.44 25.15 12.03
N ILE A 255 -15.33 24.08 11.25
CA ILE A 255 -15.11 22.68 11.67
C ILE A 255 -13.91 22.09 10.91
N SER A 256 -12.72 22.41 11.41
CA SER A 256 -11.57 21.51 11.49
C SER A 256 -11.42 21.11 12.96
N GLN A 257 -12.40 20.37 13.49
CA GLN A 257 -12.21 19.66 14.76
C GLN A 257 -11.77 18.22 14.47
N SER A 258 -10.59 18.10 13.86
CA SER A 258 -9.71 16.94 13.98
C SER A 258 -8.23 17.29 13.76
N SER A 259 -7.86 18.58 13.68
CA SER A 259 -6.47 19.04 13.53
C SER A 259 -5.76 19.21 14.88
N ARG A 260 -5.81 18.18 15.73
CA ARG A 260 -4.85 17.99 16.84
C ARG A 260 -4.31 16.55 16.97
N ASN A 261 -4.77 15.60 16.14
CA ASN A 261 -4.35 14.18 16.26
C ASN A 261 -3.40 13.66 15.17
N ASN A 262 -3.00 14.49 14.19
CA ASN A 262 -2.09 14.07 13.10
C ASN A 262 -0.60 14.29 13.40
N ASP A 263 -0.25 14.76 14.60
CA ASP A 263 1.13 15.05 14.98
C ASP A 263 1.71 14.02 15.97
N LEU A 264 1.05 12.88 16.24
CA LEU A 264 1.58 11.85 17.14
C LEU A 264 2.24 10.71 16.37
N ILE A 265 3.28 10.10 16.95
CA ILE A 265 3.89 8.88 16.40
C ILE A 265 2.86 7.76 16.45
N SER A 266 2.46 7.22 15.29
CA SER A 266 1.49 6.14 15.21
C SER A 266 2.17 4.77 15.12
N VAL A 267 1.66 3.80 15.88
CA VAL A 267 2.24 2.45 16.01
C VAL A 267 1.18 1.39 15.69
N PHE A 268 1.60 0.39 14.91
CA PHE A 268 0.83 -0.81 14.62
C PHE A 268 1.58 -2.04 15.15
N LEU A 269 0.95 -2.88 15.96
CA LEU A 269 1.52 -4.10 16.53
C LEU A 269 0.69 -5.31 16.09
N ALA A 270 1.35 -6.37 15.62
CA ALA A 270 0.69 -7.61 15.27
C ALA A 270 1.58 -8.84 15.44
N ASN A 271 1.05 -9.91 16.04
CA ASN A 271 1.52 -11.26 15.79
C ASN A 271 1.01 -11.72 14.41
N VAL A 272 1.92 -11.93 13.45
CA VAL A 272 1.54 -12.22 12.07
C VAL A 272 1.52 -13.71 11.72
N ARG A 273 2.01 -14.61 12.59
CA ARG A 273 2.13 -16.05 12.31
C ARG A 273 2.59 -16.36 10.88
N SER A 274 3.83 -15.98 10.59
CA SER A 274 4.45 -15.97 9.25
C SER A 274 4.05 -14.80 8.36
N ILE A 275 5.03 -13.95 8.05
CA ILE A 275 4.87 -12.89 7.06
C ILE A 275 4.94 -13.38 5.61
N ARG A 276 5.51 -14.58 5.36
CA ARG A 276 5.84 -15.09 4.01
C ARG A 276 4.64 -15.15 3.06
N LYS A 277 3.43 -15.42 3.59
CA LYS A 277 2.19 -15.48 2.80
C LYS A 277 1.35 -14.21 2.88
N LYS A 278 1.80 -13.20 3.66
CA LYS A 278 1.04 -12.01 4.07
C LYS A 278 1.72 -10.69 3.70
N SER A 279 2.75 -10.72 2.84
CA SER A 279 3.49 -9.50 2.45
C SER A 279 2.62 -8.44 1.73
N HIS A 280 1.53 -8.85 1.08
CA HIS A 280 0.52 -7.95 0.50
C HIS A 280 -0.26 -7.18 1.56
N ILE A 281 -0.61 -7.82 2.69
CA ILE A 281 -1.26 -7.18 3.83
C ILE A 281 -0.31 -6.15 4.43
N LEU A 282 0.96 -6.53 4.64
CA LEU A 282 1.98 -5.59 5.11
C LEU A 282 2.14 -4.40 4.17
N SER A 283 2.14 -4.62 2.85
CA SER A 283 2.17 -3.54 1.86
C SER A 283 0.98 -2.59 1.99
N PHE A 284 -0.21 -3.13 2.28
CA PHE A 284 -1.41 -2.34 2.55
C PHE A 284 -1.29 -1.55 3.85
N ILE A 285 -0.86 -2.18 4.95
CA ILE A 285 -0.66 -1.51 6.25
C ILE A 285 0.36 -0.37 6.14
N LYS A 286 1.45 -0.57 5.39
CA LYS A 286 2.43 0.49 5.10
C LYS A 286 1.84 1.67 4.33
N SER A 287 0.75 1.48 3.58
CA SER A 287 0.04 2.56 2.89
C SER A 287 -0.92 3.36 3.79
N LEU A 288 -1.06 2.95 5.06
CA LEU A 288 -1.81 3.67 6.09
C LEU A 288 -0.94 4.67 6.87
N ASP A 289 0.34 4.83 6.46
CA ASP A 289 1.29 5.82 6.99
C ASP A 289 1.58 5.71 8.50
N TYR A 290 1.62 4.47 9.03
CA TYR A 290 2.07 4.24 10.41
C TYR A 290 3.53 4.66 10.59
N SER A 291 3.87 5.38 11.65
CA SER A 291 5.25 5.79 11.94
C SER A 291 6.14 4.58 12.29
N MET A 292 5.56 3.57 12.93
CA MET A 292 6.22 2.32 13.32
C MET A 292 5.29 1.11 13.19
N ILE A 293 5.82 -0.02 12.73
CA ILE A 293 5.13 -1.30 12.61
C ILE A 293 5.95 -2.36 13.37
N LEU A 294 5.33 -3.02 14.35
CA LEU A 294 5.90 -4.01 15.22
C LEU A 294 5.31 -5.39 14.87
N LEU A 295 6.16 -6.36 14.54
CA LEU A 295 5.74 -7.67 14.04
C LEU A 295 6.35 -8.79 14.88
N ASN A 296 5.50 -9.64 15.45
CA ASN A 296 5.89 -10.88 16.11
C ASN A 296 5.61 -12.09 15.20
N GLU A 297 6.32 -13.18 15.45
CA GLU A 297 6.23 -14.43 14.68
C GLU A 297 6.41 -14.20 13.18
N THR A 298 7.49 -13.51 12.80
CA THR A 298 7.79 -13.26 11.38
C THR A 298 8.05 -14.57 10.63
N TRP A 299 8.61 -15.58 11.31
CA TRP A 299 9.08 -16.86 10.77
C TRP A 299 10.02 -16.69 9.57
N LEU A 300 10.81 -15.62 9.60
CA LEU A 300 11.93 -15.40 8.69
C LEU A 300 13.17 -16.08 9.27
N SER A 301 14.14 -16.35 8.41
CA SER A 301 15.47 -16.85 8.78
C SER A 301 16.54 -15.95 8.18
N GLU A 302 17.80 -16.15 8.56
CA GLU A 302 18.94 -15.39 8.01
C GLU A 302 19.02 -15.47 6.48
N ASP A 303 18.53 -16.57 5.88
CA ASP A 303 18.44 -16.73 4.42
C ASP A 303 17.41 -15.80 3.74
N ASP A 304 16.45 -15.26 4.51
CA ASP A 304 15.44 -14.35 4.02
C ASP A 304 15.94 -12.91 4.00
N SER A 305 15.75 -12.24 2.86
CA SER A 305 16.10 -10.83 2.70
C SER A 305 15.07 -9.90 3.36
N ASP A 306 15.54 -8.82 3.97
CA ASP A 306 14.69 -7.72 4.49
C ASP A 306 13.76 -7.10 3.44
N ALA A 307 14.03 -7.33 2.14
CA ALA A 307 13.12 -7.00 1.06
C ALA A 307 11.69 -7.55 1.28
N PHE A 308 11.52 -8.66 2.03
CA PHE A 308 10.20 -9.18 2.39
C PHE A 308 9.37 -8.24 3.26
N LEU A 309 10.03 -7.47 4.12
CA LEU A 309 9.39 -6.54 5.04
C LEU A 309 9.32 -5.12 4.43
N LEU A 310 10.35 -4.76 3.68
CA LEU A 310 10.50 -3.41 3.15
C LEU A 310 9.83 -3.21 1.78
N GLY A 311 9.89 -4.19 0.87
CA GLY A 311 9.64 -3.95 -0.55
C GLY A 311 10.58 -2.85 -1.11
N SER A 312 10.16 -2.10 -2.13
CA SER A 312 10.89 -0.88 -2.57
C SER A 312 10.52 0.39 -1.80
N ASN A 313 9.70 0.29 -0.76
CA ASN A 313 9.18 1.49 -0.11
C ASN A 313 10.22 2.01 0.88
N ALA A 314 10.94 3.07 0.50
CA ALA A 314 12.02 3.70 1.27
C ALA A 314 11.54 4.43 2.55
N ASN A 315 10.26 4.30 2.90
CA ASN A 315 9.64 4.98 4.04
C ASN A 315 9.92 4.29 5.38
N TYR A 316 10.57 3.12 5.39
CA TYR A 316 10.88 2.38 6.61
C TYR A 316 12.29 1.82 6.58
N VAL A 317 12.89 1.75 7.76
CA VAL A 317 14.07 0.95 8.09
C VAL A 317 13.60 -0.28 8.87
N SER A 318 14.18 -1.44 8.58
CA SER A 318 13.84 -2.71 9.25
C SER A 318 14.92 -3.07 10.26
N PHE A 319 14.51 -3.36 11.49
CA PHE A 319 15.32 -4.03 12.52
C PHE A 319 14.70 -5.39 12.77
N ARG A 320 15.47 -6.47 12.61
CA ARG A 320 14.95 -7.84 12.63
C ARG A 320 15.83 -8.72 13.50
N LYS A 321 15.21 -9.62 14.27
CA LYS A 321 15.87 -10.72 14.96
C LYS A 321 15.11 -12.01 14.66
N ASP A 322 15.77 -12.94 13.99
CA ASP A 322 15.20 -14.24 13.64
C ASP A 322 15.52 -15.27 14.74
N ARG A 323 14.66 -16.27 14.89
CA ARG A 323 14.91 -17.41 15.78
C ARG A 323 15.99 -18.31 15.17
N PRO A 324 17.02 -18.72 15.93
CA PRO A 324 17.98 -19.73 15.49
C PRO A 324 17.26 -21.05 15.15
N THR A 325 17.46 -21.56 13.95
CA THR A 325 16.84 -22.84 13.54
C THR A 325 17.74 -24.01 13.88
N ASN A 326 17.26 -24.92 14.73
CA ASN A 326 17.97 -26.15 15.10
C ASN A 326 17.19 -27.39 14.62
N ALA A 327 17.81 -28.58 14.62
CA ALA A 327 17.18 -29.83 14.15
C ALA A 327 15.84 -30.14 14.86
N ALA A 328 15.67 -29.71 16.11
CA ALA A 328 14.45 -29.90 16.91
C ALA A 328 13.39 -28.78 16.74
N LYS A 329 13.78 -27.56 16.34
CA LYS A 329 12.90 -26.37 16.23
C LYS A 329 13.11 -25.72 14.86
N SER A 330 12.34 -26.18 13.87
CA SER A 330 12.45 -25.72 12.47
C SER A 330 11.47 -24.61 12.08
N ARG A 331 10.55 -24.20 12.97
CA ARG A 331 9.46 -23.26 12.66
C ARG A 331 9.03 -22.45 13.88
N GLY A 332 8.63 -21.20 13.66
CA GLY A 332 8.12 -20.31 14.71
C GLY A 332 9.07 -19.17 15.09
N GLY A 333 8.55 -18.17 15.79
CA GLY A 333 9.33 -17.06 16.37
C GLY A 333 9.78 -15.96 15.41
N GLY A 334 10.71 -15.15 15.91
CA GLY A 334 11.29 -14.00 15.23
C GLY A 334 10.46 -12.72 15.37
N VAL A 335 11.16 -11.60 15.50
CA VAL A 335 10.59 -10.26 15.69
C VAL A 335 11.13 -9.26 14.66
N ALA A 336 10.32 -8.29 14.27
CA ALA A 336 10.76 -7.19 13.41
C ALA A 336 10.09 -5.86 13.74
N ILE A 337 10.89 -4.79 13.78
CA ILE A 337 10.45 -3.41 13.89
C ILE A 337 10.71 -2.71 12.56
N LEU A 338 9.65 -2.21 11.92
CA LEU A 338 9.73 -1.31 10.77
C LEU A 338 9.49 0.11 11.25
N CYS A 339 10.51 0.95 11.20
CA CYS A 339 10.46 2.30 11.74
C CYS A 339 10.70 3.34 10.65
N SER A 340 9.94 4.44 10.66
CA SER A 340 10.20 5.57 9.76
C SER A 340 11.62 6.10 9.97
N PRO A 341 12.43 6.30 8.90
CA PRO A 341 13.78 6.86 9.04
C PRO A 341 13.75 8.28 9.62
N LEU A 342 12.62 8.99 9.54
CA LEU A 342 12.46 10.32 10.13
C LEU A 342 12.52 10.31 11.67
N LEU A 343 12.30 9.15 12.30
CA LEU A 343 12.41 8.96 13.74
C LEU A 343 13.85 8.67 14.19
N ASN A 344 14.81 8.68 13.27
CA ASN A 344 16.23 8.39 13.54
C ASN A 344 16.44 7.17 14.45
N PRO A 345 15.93 5.99 14.06
CA PRO A 345 16.00 4.81 14.91
C PRO A 345 17.45 4.31 15.02
N ILE A 346 17.84 3.92 16.24
CA ILE A 346 19.16 3.35 16.57
C ILE A 346 18.95 1.99 17.21
N LEU A 347 19.64 0.95 16.72
CA LEU A 347 19.63 -0.35 17.36
C LEU A 347 20.49 -0.28 18.64
N ILE A 348 19.89 -0.53 19.79
CA ILE A 348 20.58 -0.55 21.08
C ILE A 348 21.09 -1.95 21.38
N SER A 349 20.20 -2.93 21.28
CA SER A 349 20.55 -4.32 21.56
C SER A 349 19.55 -5.27 20.92
N SER A 350 19.97 -6.52 20.74
CA SER A 350 19.10 -7.63 20.35
C SER A 350 19.38 -8.81 21.26
N PHE A 351 18.34 -9.53 21.65
CA PHE A 351 18.42 -10.67 22.55
C PHE A 351 17.67 -11.85 21.94
N SER A 352 18.18 -13.07 22.16
CA SER A 352 17.50 -14.28 21.72
C SER A 352 17.95 -15.49 22.53
N THR A 353 16.98 -16.31 22.92
CA THR A 353 17.14 -17.67 23.43
C THR A 353 16.34 -18.63 22.53
N ASP A 354 16.27 -19.91 22.89
CA ASP A 354 15.49 -20.91 22.15
C ASP A 354 13.97 -20.66 22.16
N ASP A 355 13.48 -19.83 23.09
CA ASP A 355 12.06 -19.57 23.29
C ASP A 355 11.69 -18.08 23.22
N ILE A 356 12.67 -17.17 23.30
CA ILE A 356 12.45 -15.73 23.35
C ILE A 356 13.27 -15.03 22.27
N GLU A 357 12.66 -14.05 21.60
CA GLU A 357 13.38 -13.09 20.76
C GLU A 357 12.98 -11.68 21.14
N ALA A 358 13.96 -10.80 21.29
CA ALA A 358 13.73 -9.39 21.58
C ALA A 358 14.65 -8.50 20.75
N ILE A 359 14.12 -7.33 20.38
CA ILE A 359 14.88 -6.30 19.69
C ILE A 359 14.53 -4.93 20.28
N THR A 360 15.57 -4.18 20.61
CA THR A 360 15.44 -2.88 21.28
C THR A 360 16.07 -1.78 20.43
N ILE A 361 15.27 -0.76 20.13
CA ILE A 361 15.71 0.44 19.41
C ILE A 361 15.42 1.69 20.23
N ASP A 362 16.23 2.73 20.04
CA ASP A 362 15.92 4.09 20.49
C ASP A 362 15.43 4.92 19.30
N ILE A 363 14.31 5.61 19.46
CA ILE A 363 13.83 6.60 18.51
C ILE A 363 14.10 8.01 19.04
N HIS A 364 14.56 8.88 18.15
CA HIS A 364 14.93 10.26 18.46
C HIS A 364 14.08 11.22 17.62
N THR A 365 13.25 12.00 18.29
CA THR A 365 12.45 13.03 17.61
C THR A 365 13.22 14.33 17.54
N SER A 366 13.19 14.98 16.38
CA SER A 366 13.85 16.27 16.14
C SER A 366 13.41 17.32 17.17
N SER A 367 14.40 18.07 17.67
CA SER A 367 14.41 18.97 18.84
C SER A 367 13.43 20.16 18.84
N TYR A 368 12.38 20.15 18.02
CA TYR A 368 11.36 21.21 17.99
C TYR A 368 10.27 21.07 19.06
N CYS A 369 10.24 19.97 19.81
CA CYS A 369 9.30 19.78 20.91
C CYS A 369 9.97 20.13 22.25
N LYS A 370 10.07 21.43 22.58
CA LYS A 370 10.57 21.93 23.88
C LYS A 370 9.72 21.48 25.10
N SER A 371 8.63 20.74 24.88
CA SER A 371 7.64 20.37 25.90
C SER A 371 7.79 18.96 26.47
N ILE A 372 8.82 18.20 26.08
CA ILE A 372 9.01 16.82 26.51
C ILE A 372 10.39 16.70 27.20
N PRO A 373 10.49 16.09 28.40
CA PRO A 373 11.72 16.08 29.20
C PRO A 373 12.75 15.03 28.76
N PHE A 374 12.48 14.25 27.70
CA PHE A 374 13.35 13.17 27.23
C PHE A 374 13.75 13.37 25.76
N SER A 375 15.00 13.02 25.45
CA SER A 375 15.60 13.14 24.11
C SER A 375 15.32 11.93 23.21
N SER A 376 14.96 10.79 23.79
CA SER A 376 14.67 9.55 23.09
C SER A 376 13.56 8.76 23.78
N VAL A 377 12.92 7.86 23.03
CA VAL A 377 12.04 6.82 23.57
C VAL A 377 12.62 5.47 23.18
N ARG A 378 12.76 4.58 24.16
CA ARG A 378 13.24 3.22 23.96
C ARG A 378 12.07 2.30 23.66
N VAL A 379 12.18 1.51 22.60
CA VAL A 379 11.16 0.57 22.15
C VAL A 379 11.75 -0.82 22.09
N CYS A 380 11.27 -1.72 22.94
CA CYS A 380 11.61 -3.12 23.00
C CYS A 380 10.42 -3.96 22.49
N LEU A 381 10.64 -4.70 21.41
CA LEU A 381 9.67 -5.66 20.86
C LEU A 381 10.10 -7.07 21.25
N ILE A 382 9.20 -7.82 21.90
CA ILE A 382 9.47 -9.15 22.44
C ILE A 382 8.46 -10.15 21.91
N TYR A 383 8.95 -11.31 21.52
CA TYR A 383 8.16 -12.53 21.39
C TYR A 383 8.66 -13.57 22.39
N ARG A 384 7.77 -14.09 23.23
CA ARG A 384 8.05 -15.20 24.16
C ARG A 384 7.16 -16.38 23.79
N ALA A 385 7.76 -17.55 23.56
CA ALA A 385 7.01 -18.78 23.29
C ALA A 385 6.24 -19.24 24.55
N PRO A 386 5.07 -19.89 24.39
CA PRO A 386 4.32 -20.42 25.52
C PRO A 386 5.07 -21.54 26.27
N SER A 387 6.02 -22.22 25.61
CA SER A 387 6.88 -23.25 26.19
C SER A 387 8.13 -22.72 26.90
N CYS A 388 8.23 -21.40 27.11
CA CYS A 388 9.42 -20.76 27.67
C CYS A 388 9.77 -21.29 29.07
N THR A 389 11.04 -21.67 29.24
CA THR A 389 11.59 -22.12 30.53
C THR A 389 11.83 -20.96 31.50
N ASN A 390 11.92 -21.26 32.81
CA ASN A 390 12.24 -20.26 33.84
C ASN A 390 13.63 -19.64 33.62
N ALA A 391 14.65 -20.43 33.26
CA ALA A 391 15.98 -19.92 32.94
C ALA A 391 15.97 -18.93 31.75
N SER A 392 15.13 -19.17 30.74
CA SER A 392 14.95 -18.21 29.64
C SER A 392 14.25 -16.94 30.10
N LEU A 393 13.31 -17.05 31.03
CA LEU A 393 12.63 -15.90 31.63
C LEU A 393 13.60 -15.06 32.47
N GLU A 394 14.40 -15.68 33.34
CA GLU A 394 15.46 -15.00 34.11
C GLU A 394 16.43 -14.25 33.19
N SER A 395 16.89 -14.91 32.12
CA SER A 395 17.75 -14.27 31.11
C SER A 395 17.07 -13.07 30.44
N LEU A 396 15.76 -13.15 30.17
CA LEU A 396 14.99 -12.03 29.66
C LEU A 396 14.92 -10.88 30.68
N LEU A 397 14.71 -11.18 31.96
CA LEU A 397 14.64 -10.17 33.02
C LEU A 397 15.98 -9.44 33.16
N THR A 398 17.10 -10.17 33.23
CA THR A 398 18.45 -9.56 33.23
C THR A 398 18.68 -8.68 31.99
N TYR A 399 18.22 -9.13 30.82
CA TYR A 399 18.28 -8.32 29.61
C TYR A 399 17.44 -7.04 29.75
N LEU A 400 16.20 -7.14 30.25
CA LEU A 400 15.32 -5.99 30.45
C LEU A 400 15.89 -4.99 31.44
N GLU A 401 16.44 -5.44 32.56
CA GLU A 401 17.12 -4.60 33.55
C GLU A 401 18.29 -3.83 32.93
N SER A 402 19.08 -4.46 32.06
CA SER A 402 20.21 -3.81 31.37
C SER A 402 19.78 -2.68 30.42
N ILE A 403 18.53 -2.70 29.93
CA ILE A 403 18.01 -1.68 29.01
C ILE A 403 17.10 -0.67 29.69
N VAL A 404 16.75 -0.86 30.96
CA VAL A 404 16.08 0.19 31.75
C VAL A 404 17.06 1.34 31.94
N GLY A 405 16.60 2.56 31.71
CA GLY A 405 17.40 3.76 31.89
C GLY A 405 16.52 4.98 32.09
N ASN A 406 17.09 6.17 31.88
CA ASN A 406 16.39 7.44 32.13
C ASN A 406 15.33 7.79 31.06
N SER A 407 15.40 7.18 29.88
CA SER A 407 14.42 7.39 28.81
C SER A 407 13.18 6.52 29.01
N PRO A 408 11.98 6.98 28.59
CA PRO A 408 10.78 6.14 28.56
C PRO A 408 11.02 4.82 27.82
N LEU A 409 10.70 3.71 28.49
CA LEU A 409 10.81 2.37 27.94
C LEU A 409 9.42 1.82 27.61
N LEU A 410 9.21 1.52 26.33
CA LEU A 410 8.04 0.83 25.80
C LEU A 410 8.41 -0.63 25.55
N ILE A 411 7.82 -1.54 26.30
CA ILE A 411 7.89 -2.99 26.06
C ILE A 411 6.59 -3.41 25.38
N SER A 412 6.69 -4.11 24.26
CA SER A 412 5.51 -4.56 23.53
C SER A 412 5.74 -5.90 22.86
N GLY A 413 4.66 -6.63 22.63
CA GLY A 413 4.67 -7.84 21.83
C GLY A 413 3.86 -8.98 22.43
N ASP A 414 4.07 -10.19 21.91
CA ASP A 414 3.34 -11.39 22.32
C ASP A 414 4.18 -12.13 23.36
N LEU A 415 3.86 -11.88 24.62
CA LEU A 415 4.62 -12.38 25.76
C LEU A 415 4.10 -13.73 26.27
N ASN A 416 2.93 -14.18 25.78
CA ASN A 416 2.30 -15.44 26.17
C ASN A 416 2.26 -15.67 27.71
N PHE A 417 1.77 -14.69 28.48
CA PHE A 417 1.46 -14.85 29.90
C PHE A 417 -0.05 -15.01 30.11
N PRO A 418 -0.62 -16.22 29.92
CA PRO A 418 -2.06 -16.44 30.03
C PRO A 418 -2.58 -16.37 31.47
N ASP A 419 -1.74 -16.68 32.46
CA ASP A 419 -2.15 -16.83 33.86
C ASP A 419 -2.12 -15.51 34.64
N ILE A 420 -1.56 -14.44 34.05
CA ILE A 420 -1.55 -13.11 34.67
C ILE A 420 -2.91 -12.43 34.40
N ASP A 421 -3.60 -12.06 35.47
CA ASP A 421 -4.72 -11.12 35.39
C ASP A 421 -4.16 -9.69 35.36
N TRP A 422 -4.18 -9.09 34.16
CA TRP A 422 -3.70 -7.74 33.93
C TRP A 422 -4.62 -6.64 34.50
N TYR A 423 -5.85 -6.97 34.92
CA TYR A 423 -6.75 -5.99 35.56
C TYR A 423 -6.45 -5.85 37.04
N THR A 424 -6.24 -6.97 37.74
CA THR A 424 -5.90 -6.99 39.17
C THR A 424 -4.40 -6.98 39.43
N LEU A 425 -3.58 -7.16 38.39
CA LEU A 425 -2.13 -7.34 38.47
C LEU A 425 -1.76 -8.49 39.41
N THR A 426 -2.42 -9.64 39.25
CA THR A 426 -2.18 -10.85 40.05
C THR A 426 -1.89 -12.05 39.17
N SER A 427 -1.13 -13.00 39.70
CA SER A 427 -0.84 -14.29 39.09
C SER A 427 -1.10 -15.39 40.13
N PRO A 428 -1.65 -16.56 39.74
CA PRO A 428 -1.92 -17.67 40.66
C PRO A 428 -0.64 -18.27 41.25
N SER A 429 0.50 -18.08 40.59
CA SER A 429 1.83 -18.39 41.08
C SER A 429 2.71 -17.15 41.11
N GLN A 430 3.78 -17.18 41.92
CA GLN A 430 4.82 -16.15 41.88
C GLN A 430 5.35 -16.02 40.45
N ASN A 431 5.35 -14.80 39.93
CA ASN A 431 5.71 -14.49 38.56
C ASN A 431 6.69 -13.33 38.54
N ASP A 432 7.96 -13.63 38.30
CA ASP A 432 9.04 -12.64 38.37
C ASP A 432 8.90 -11.54 37.32
N PHE A 433 8.20 -11.80 36.20
CA PHE A 433 7.88 -10.76 35.22
C PHE A 433 6.86 -9.76 35.76
N LEU A 434 5.87 -10.21 36.52
CA LEU A 434 4.91 -9.33 37.17
C LEU A 434 5.59 -8.48 38.25
N SER A 435 6.52 -9.07 39.02
CA SER A 435 7.37 -8.34 39.97
C SER A 435 8.19 -7.25 39.26
N PHE A 436 8.88 -7.60 38.17
CA PHE A 436 9.61 -6.63 37.34
C PHE A 436 8.71 -5.48 36.85
N VAL A 437 7.51 -5.79 36.38
CA VAL A 437 6.53 -4.77 35.93
C VAL A 437 6.19 -3.81 37.07
N ALA A 438 6.00 -4.31 38.29
CA ALA A 438 5.71 -3.49 39.47
C ALA A 438 6.93 -2.65 39.91
N ASP A 439 8.11 -3.28 40.02
CA ASP A 439 9.34 -2.65 40.52
C ASP A 439 9.78 -1.48 39.63
N TYR A 440 9.67 -1.64 38.31
CA TYR A 440 10.02 -0.62 37.33
C TYR A 440 8.84 0.25 36.89
N ARG A 441 7.70 0.18 37.62
CA ARG A 441 6.50 1.02 37.44
C ARG A 441 5.92 1.01 36.03
N PHE A 442 5.90 -0.15 35.39
CA PHE A 442 5.26 -0.31 34.09
C PHE A 442 3.74 -0.33 34.22
N SER A 443 3.06 0.43 33.37
CA SER A 443 1.62 0.34 33.17
C SER A 443 1.32 -0.46 31.91
N GLN A 444 0.39 -1.41 32.00
CA GLN A 444 -0.15 -2.14 30.86
C GLN A 444 -1.32 -1.33 30.27
N TYR A 445 -1.36 -1.17 28.93
CA TYR A 445 -2.40 -0.39 28.24
C TYR A 445 -3.44 -1.20 27.42
N VAL A 446 -3.22 -2.47 27.10
CA VAL A 446 -4.17 -3.32 26.34
C VAL A 446 -5.22 -3.91 27.28
N ASN A 447 -6.47 -3.47 27.16
CA ASN A 447 -7.59 -3.88 28.00
C ASN A 447 -8.63 -4.76 27.28
N PHE A 448 -8.25 -5.40 26.18
CA PHE A 448 -9.12 -6.25 25.38
C PHE A 448 -8.42 -7.55 25.01
N LYS A 449 -9.21 -8.61 24.80
CA LYS A 449 -8.74 -9.94 24.44
C LYS A 449 -8.05 -9.91 23.07
N THR A 450 -6.81 -10.37 23.00
CA THR A 450 -6.01 -10.34 21.77
C THR A 450 -5.98 -11.70 21.09
N ARG A 451 -6.10 -12.80 21.85
CA ARG A 451 -6.22 -14.17 21.34
C ARG A 451 -7.07 -15.03 22.26
N ALA A 452 -8.01 -15.76 21.67
CA ALA A 452 -9.02 -16.52 22.41
C ALA A 452 -9.67 -15.67 23.53
N GLN A 453 -9.57 -16.09 24.78
CA GLN A 453 -10.07 -15.36 25.94
C GLN A 453 -8.99 -14.56 26.69
N ASN A 454 -7.75 -14.54 26.18
CA ASN A 454 -6.58 -14.04 26.89
C ASN A 454 -6.05 -12.72 26.30
N ILE A 455 -5.35 -11.96 27.14
CA ILE A 455 -4.58 -10.77 26.75
C ILE A 455 -3.11 -11.19 26.69
N LEU A 456 -2.64 -11.60 25.50
CA LEU A 456 -1.28 -12.11 25.31
C LEU A 456 -0.36 -11.10 24.62
N ASP A 457 -0.94 -10.24 23.78
CA ASP A 457 -0.24 -9.16 23.10
C ASP A 457 -0.30 -7.91 23.99
N LEU A 458 0.84 -7.56 24.58
CA LEU A 458 0.94 -6.53 25.62
C LEU A 458 1.60 -5.26 25.09
N VAL A 459 1.20 -4.13 25.70
CA VAL A 459 1.82 -2.81 25.54
C VAL A 459 2.05 -2.27 26.93
N LEU A 460 3.31 -2.31 27.38
CA LEU A 460 3.77 -1.89 28.70
C LEU A 460 4.64 -0.64 28.55
N CYS A 461 4.41 0.39 29.36
CA CYS A 461 5.30 1.55 29.39
C CYS A 461 5.45 2.09 30.81
N ASN A 462 6.69 2.43 31.18
CA ASN A 462 7.01 3.06 32.47
C ASN A 462 6.75 4.58 32.47
N SER A 463 6.21 5.12 31.39
CA SER A 463 5.86 6.53 31.21
C SER A 463 4.46 6.66 30.62
N ASN A 464 3.76 7.74 30.98
CA ASN A 464 2.41 8.02 30.49
C ASN A 464 2.42 8.67 29.09
N ILE A 465 3.01 7.98 28.12
CA ILE A 465 3.14 8.44 26.73
C ILE A 465 2.22 7.69 25.76
N ILE A 466 1.54 6.62 26.16
CA ILE A 466 0.68 5.83 25.28
C ILE A 466 -0.71 6.48 25.17
N ARG A 467 -1.22 6.60 23.93
CA ARG A 467 -2.52 7.21 23.61
C ARG A 467 -3.25 6.40 22.53
N ASN A 468 -4.58 6.51 22.49
CA ASN A 468 -5.43 5.94 21.43
C ASN A 468 -5.25 4.43 21.19
N ILE A 469 -5.02 3.65 22.25
CA ILE A 469 -4.91 2.20 22.14
C ILE A 469 -6.26 1.59 21.75
N ARG A 470 -6.25 0.73 20.74
CA ARG A 470 -7.46 0.10 20.20
C ARG A 470 -7.14 -1.21 19.48
N PRO A 471 -8.11 -2.14 19.40
CA PRO A 471 -7.99 -3.28 18.52
C PRO A 471 -7.99 -2.83 17.05
N SER A 472 -7.32 -3.61 16.22
CA SER A 472 -7.22 -3.44 14.78
C SER A 472 -7.53 -4.76 14.08
N ILE A 473 -7.59 -4.75 12.76
CA ILE A 473 -7.90 -5.94 11.94
C ILE A 473 -7.03 -7.15 12.34
N PRO A 474 -7.61 -8.34 12.57
CA PRO A 474 -6.82 -9.53 12.84
C PRO A 474 -6.12 -10.00 11.57
N ILE A 475 -4.78 -9.99 11.58
CA ILE A 475 -3.92 -10.48 10.46
C ILE A 475 -3.62 -11.98 10.63
N SER A 476 -3.84 -12.52 11.83
CA SER A 476 -3.72 -13.93 12.17
C SER A 476 -4.90 -14.29 13.08
N ASP A 477 -4.82 -15.40 13.79
CA ASP A 477 -5.74 -15.69 14.89
C ASP A 477 -5.55 -14.74 16.10
N HIS A 478 -4.55 -13.85 16.05
CA HIS A 478 -4.41 -12.71 16.96
C HIS A 478 -5.08 -11.45 16.40
N THR A 479 -5.69 -10.68 17.29
CA THR A 479 -6.17 -9.32 17.02
C THR A 479 -4.99 -8.36 17.05
N SER A 480 -4.77 -7.60 15.98
CA SER A 480 -3.70 -6.60 15.95
C SER A 480 -4.06 -5.38 16.81
N ILE A 481 -3.06 -4.61 17.22
CA ILE A 481 -3.22 -3.44 18.10
C ILE A 481 -2.74 -2.19 17.37
N SER A 482 -3.47 -1.09 17.51
CA SER A 482 -3.02 0.22 17.03
C SER A 482 -3.04 1.21 18.20
N PHE A 483 -1.99 2.00 18.32
CA PHE A 483 -1.86 3.05 19.33
C PHE A 483 -0.99 4.19 18.82
N SER A 484 -0.80 5.21 19.64
CA SER A 484 0.05 6.37 19.35
C SER A 484 0.89 6.75 20.57
N LEU A 485 2.07 7.31 20.33
CA LEU A 485 2.90 7.89 21.38
C LEU A 485 2.62 9.39 21.45
N ALA A 486 2.53 9.95 22.65
CA ALA A 486 2.39 11.38 22.96
C ALA A 486 3.70 12.14 22.69
N VAL A 487 4.33 11.84 21.55
CA VAL A 487 5.57 12.42 21.06
C VAL A 487 5.30 12.94 19.66
N ALA A 488 5.79 14.15 19.37
CA ALA A 488 5.57 14.79 18.08
C ALA A 488 6.19 13.95 16.95
N SER A 489 5.36 13.52 16.00
CA SER A 489 5.83 12.87 14.78
C SER A 489 6.59 13.88 13.93
N PRO A 490 7.80 13.55 13.46
CA PRO A 490 8.51 14.40 12.53
C PRO A 490 7.67 14.57 11.26
N ARG A 491 7.53 15.82 10.80
CA ARG A 491 6.75 16.11 9.60
C ARG A 491 7.44 15.47 8.39
N PRO A 492 6.70 14.78 7.51
CA PRO A 492 7.24 14.38 6.22
C PRO A 492 7.81 15.62 5.53
N ARG A 493 8.94 15.46 4.82
CA ARG A 493 9.46 16.54 3.97
C ARG A 493 8.32 17.06 3.09
N PRO A 494 8.13 18.39 2.99
CA PRO A 494 7.10 18.94 2.12
C PRO A 494 7.31 18.36 0.72
N PHE A 495 6.21 17.90 0.09
CA PHE A 495 6.27 17.44 -1.29
C PHE A 495 6.79 18.60 -2.14
N VAL A 496 7.97 18.42 -2.72
CA VAL A 496 8.55 19.38 -3.67
C VAL A 496 8.05 18.98 -5.05
N PRO A 497 7.15 19.76 -5.67
CA PRO A 497 6.66 19.47 -7.00
C PRO A 497 7.84 19.49 -8.00
N SER A 498 7.95 18.44 -8.81
CA SER A 498 8.94 18.34 -9.88
C SER A 498 8.32 18.70 -11.23
N ARG A 499 9.11 19.31 -12.13
CA ARG A 499 8.65 19.70 -13.48
C ARG A 499 8.46 18.47 -14.38
N VAL A 500 7.37 18.46 -15.14
CA VAL A 500 6.98 17.38 -16.05
C VAL A 500 7.25 17.79 -17.51
N TYR A 501 8.51 17.66 -17.93
CA TYR A 501 8.99 18.16 -19.22
C TYR A 501 8.29 17.59 -20.47
N HIS A 502 7.71 16.39 -20.40
CA HIS A 502 6.98 15.83 -21.55
C HIS A 502 5.61 16.50 -21.78
N LEU A 503 5.13 17.30 -20.84
CA LEU A 503 3.91 18.11 -20.95
C LEU A 503 4.23 19.60 -21.07
N ALA A 504 5.50 19.96 -21.30
CA ALA A 504 5.93 21.34 -21.42
C ALA A 504 5.42 21.96 -22.72
N ASP A 505 5.03 23.23 -22.66
CA ASP A 505 4.78 24.04 -23.85
C ASP A 505 6.10 24.55 -24.42
N TRP A 506 6.75 23.72 -25.23
CA TRP A 506 8.05 24.05 -25.83
C TRP A 506 7.97 25.21 -26.82
N VAL A 507 6.80 25.48 -27.40
CA VAL A 507 6.63 26.57 -28.36
C VAL A 507 6.77 27.90 -27.63
N MET A 508 6.03 28.08 -26.53
CA MET A 508 6.10 29.31 -25.73
C MET A 508 7.45 29.48 -25.04
N ILE A 509 8.04 28.39 -24.53
CA ILE A 509 9.37 28.43 -23.91
C ILE A 509 10.43 28.91 -24.91
N ASN A 510 10.44 28.34 -26.12
CA ASN A 510 11.44 28.71 -27.13
C ASN A 510 11.25 30.14 -27.63
N SER A 511 10.00 30.60 -27.79
CA SER A 511 9.72 32.00 -28.15
C SER A 511 10.29 32.94 -27.09
N LEU A 512 9.94 32.75 -25.81
CA LEU A 512 10.37 33.64 -24.73
C LEU A 512 11.89 33.69 -24.53
N ILE A 513 12.58 32.57 -24.73
CA ILE A 513 14.04 32.53 -24.66
C ILE A 513 14.67 33.27 -25.84
N SER A 514 14.08 33.14 -27.04
CA SER A 514 14.56 33.79 -28.26
C SER A 514 14.31 35.30 -28.25
N ASP A 515 13.17 35.71 -27.69
CA ASP A 515 12.74 37.11 -27.59
C ASP A 515 13.44 37.86 -26.44
N HIS A 516 14.14 37.14 -25.54
CA HIS A 516 14.82 37.76 -24.41
C HIS A 516 16.16 38.38 -24.83
N ASN A 517 16.30 39.69 -24.61
CA ASN A 517 17.52 40.42 -24.92
C ASN A 517 18.60 40.20 -23.85
N TRP A 518 19.36 39.10 -23.99
CA TRP A 518 20.45 38.74 -23.09
C TRP A 518 21.54 39.81 -22.96
N THR A 519 21.83 40.53 -24.05
CA THR A 519 22.87 41.56 -24.06
C THR A 519 22.52 42.68 -23.10
N MET A 520 21.29 43.18 -23.14
CA MET A 520 20.82 44.22 -22.21
C MET A 520 20.67 43.69 -20.78
N SER A 521 20.11 42.49 -20.61
CA SER A 521 19.88 41.91 -19.29
C SER A 521 21.15 41.60 -18.51
N LEU A 522 22.27 41.35 -19.20
CA LEU A 522 23.56 40.98 -18.58
C LEU A 522 24.62 42.10 -18.62
N ALA A 523 24.39 43.20 -19.33
CA ALA A 523 25.40 44.24 -19.61
C ALA A 523 26.08 44.85 -18.37
N HIS A 524 25.41 44.84 -17.21
CA HIS A 524 25.87 45.51 -15.99
C HIS A 524 25.95 44.57 -14.77
N LEU A 525 25.94 43.25 -15.00
CA LEU A 525 26.00 42.25 -13.95
C LEU A 525 27.40 41.62 -13.89
N ASP A 526 27.86 41.29 -12.68
CA ASP A 526 29.05 40.48 -12.49
C ASP A 526 28.74 39.00 -12.81
N MET A 527 29.75 38.13 -12.80
CA MET A 527 29.61 36.72 -13.18
C MET A 527 28.57 35.97 -12.33
N ASN A 528 28.58 36.19 -11.02
CA ASN A 528 27.68 35.51 -10.10
C ASN A 528 26.24 36.01 -10.26
N SER A 529 26.04 37.33 -10.35
CA SER A 529 24.71 37.92 -10.55
C SER A 529 24.15 37.58 -11.94
N SER A 530 25.01 37.48 -12.95
CA SER A 530 24.63 37.03 -14.30
C SER A 530 24.12 35.59 -14.30
N TYR A 531 24.82 34.69 -13.61
CA TYR A 531 24.39 33.30 -13.46
C TYR A 531 23.08 33.19 -12.67
N GLU A 532 22.94 33.96 -11.58
CA GLU A 532 21.73 33.98 -10.78
C GLU A 532 20.54 34.53 -11.58
N TYR A 533 20.73 35.62 -12.32
CA TYR A 533 19.71 36.17 -13.22
C TYR A 533 19.28 35.15 -14.28
N PHE A 534 20.24 34.52 -14.97
CA PHE A 534 19.96 33.47 -15.96
C PHE A 534 19.17 32.32 -15.34
N CYS A 535 19.61 31.82 -14.17
CA CYS A 535 18.92 30.74 -13.47
C CYS A 535 17.48 31.15 -13.08
N ASN A 536 17.29 32.37 -12.59
CA ASN A 536 15.99 32.87 -12.17
C ASN A 536 15.04 33.05 -13.36
N PHE A 537 15.52 33.62 -14.47
CA PHE A 537 14.78 33.74 -15.71
C PHE A 537 14.37 32.36 -16.26
N MET A 538 15.33 31.43 -16.38
CA MET A 538 15.04 30.08 -16.88
C MET A 538 14.07 29.35 -15.96
N ASN A 539 14.23 29.44 -14.64
CA ASN A 539 13.33 28.82 -13.70
C ASN A 539 11.92 29.43 -13.72
N SER A 540 11.77 30.73 -13.97
CA SER A 540 10.46 31.39 -14.06
C SER A 540 9.70 30.98 -15.33
N VAL A 541 10.40 30.93 -16.48
CA VAL A 541 9.85 30.41 -17.73
C VAL A 541 9.44 28.94 -17.56
N LEU A 542 10.32 28.10 -17.01
CA LEU A 542 10.01 26.69 -16.78
C LEU A 542 8.89 26.49 -15.75
N ASP A 543 8.77 27.31 -14.72
CA ASP A 543 7.69 27.22 -13.74
C ASP A 543 6.32 27.63 -14.31
N THR A 544 6.32 28.46 -15.35
CA THR A 544 5.10 28.93 -16.02
C THR A 544 4.61 27.92 -17.05
N TYR A 545 5.53 27.37 -17.86
CA TYR A 545 5.19 26.57 -19.04
C TYR A 545 5.47 25.07 -18.90
N VAL A 546 6.07 24.63 -17.79
CA VAL A 546 6.22 23.20 -17.49
C VAL A 546 5.33 22.84 -16.30
N PRO A 547 4.26 22.04 -16.52
CA PRO A 547 3.42 21.57 -15.43
C PRO A 547 4.23 20.89 -14.34
N LYS A 548 3.91 21.18 -13.08
CA LYS A 548 4.54 20.54 -11.91
C LYS A 548 3.76 19.28 -11.51
N THR A 549 4.46 18.27 -11.00
CA THR A 549 3.83 17.06 -10.46
C THR A 549 2.90 17.43 -9.31
N THR A 550 1.70 16.86 -9.31
CA THR A 550 0.75 17.03 -8.21
C THR A 550 0.93 15.93 -7.18
N ARG A 551 0.71 16.24 -5.91
CA ARG A 551 0.70 15.23 -4.84
C ARG A 551 -0.44 14.24 -5.10
N SER A 552 -0.10 12.99 -5.41
CA SER A 552 -1.08 11.90 -5.50
C SER A 552 -1.66 11.63 -4.10
N SER A 553 -2.86 12.14 -3.83
CA SER A 553 -3.59 11.88 -2.58
C SER A 553 -4.38 10.56 -2.60
N SER A 554 -4.41 9.87 -3.74
CA SER A 554 -5.08 8.58 -3.85
C SER A 554 -4.19 7.48 -3.31
N SER A 555 -4.67 6.79 -2.29
CA SER A 555 -4.17 5.46 -1.90
C SER A 555 -3.95 4.61 -3.17
N PRO A 556 -2.83 3.86 -3.27
CA PRO A 556 -2.58 2.99 -4.42
C PRO A 556 -3.62 1.87 -4.55
N TYR A 557 -4.45 1.68 -3.52
CA TYR A 557 -5.49 0.67 -3.47
C TYR A 557 -6.87 1.23 -3.85
N PRO A 558 -7.66 0.48 -4.64
CA PRO A 558 -9.02 0.85 -5.00
C PRO A 558 -9.93 1.13 -3.78
N ARG A 559 -10.94 1.99 -3.98
CA ARG A 559 -11.90 2.39 -2.94
C ARG A 559 -12.59 1.20 -2.26
N HIS A 560 -12.95 0.15 -3.00
CA HIS A 560 -13.62 -1.02 -2.43
C HIS A 560 -12.77 -1.77 -1.39
N LEU A 561 -11.46 -1.90 -1.61
CA LEU A 561 -10.55 -2.53 -0.63
C LEU A 561 -10.45 -1.71 0.64
N ARG A 562 -10.41 -0.37 0.50
CA ARG A 562 -10.40 0.55 1.66
C ARG A 562 -11.71 0.47 2.45
N ILE A 563 -12.85 0.39 1.77
CA ILE A 563 -14.16 0.20 2.42
C ILE A 563 -14.18 -1.13 3.17
N LEU A 564 -13.70 -2.21 2.55
CA LEU A 564 -13.67 -3.53 3.15
C LEU A 564 -12.74 -3.58 4.37
N TYR A 565 -11.52 -3.03 4.26
CA TYR A 565 -10.60 -2.85 5.38
C TYR A 565 -11.27 -2.07 6.53
N ASN A 566 -11.87 -0.92 6.24
CA ASN A 566 -12.54 -0.10 7.25
C ASN A 566 -13.71 -0.84 7.92
N LYS A 567 -14.45 -1.67 7.18
CA LYS A 567 -15.53 -2.49 7.72
C LYS A 567 -14.99 -3.58 8.64
N SER A 568 -13.95 -4.30 8.22
CA SER A 568 -13.27 -5.32 9.03
C SER A 568 -12.66 -4.71 10.30
N ASN A 569 -12.02 -3.54 10.17
CA ASN A 569 -11.42 -2.83 11.29
C ASN A 569 -12.47 -2.33 12.30
N ARG A 570 -13.65 -1.87 11.84
CA ARG A 570 -14.76 -1.50 12.74
C ARG A 570 -15.30 -2.66 13.54
N ILE A 571 -15.48 -3.82 12.91
CA ILE A 571 -15.93 -5.01 13.64
C ILE A 571 -14.86 -5.47 14.63
N ALA A 572 -13.58 -5.43 14.26
CA ALA A 572 -12.49 -5.72 15.19
C ALA A 572 -12.45 -4.74 16.39
N MET A 573 -12.79 -3.46 16.19
CA MET A 573 -12.90 -2.49 17.28
C MET A 573 -14.08 -2.78 18.22
N ILE A 574 -15.23 -3.22 17.70
CA ILE A 574 -16.46 -3.46 18.49
C ILE A 574 -16.39 -4.81 19.21
N ALA A 575 -15.96 -5.85 18.50
CA ALA A 575 -15.91 -7.22 18.98
C ALA A 575 -14.56 -7.86 18.60
N PRO A 576 -13.46 -7.47 19.29
CA PRO A 576 -12.13 -8.00 19.03
C PRO A 576 -12.14 -9.52 19.20
N ASN A 577 -11.34 -10.20 18.38
CA ASN A 577 -11.24 -11.66 18.33
C ASN A 577 -12.57 -12.43 18.06
N SER A 578 -13.64 -11.76 17.63
CA SER A 578 -14.88 -12.45 17.24
C SER A 578 -14.73 -13.24 15.94
N THR A 579 -15.52 -14.31 15.78
CA THR A 579 -15.57 -15.09 14.53
C THR A 579 -15.95 -14.22 13.33
N LEU A 580 -16.82 -13.22 13.53
CA LEU A 580 -17.19 -12.25 12.50
C LEU A 580 -16.00 -11.34 12.10
N ALA A 581 -15.20 -10.86 13.07
CA ALA A 581 -14.00 -10.06 12.79
C ALA A 581 -13.00 -10.86 11.93
N HIS A 582 -12.77 -12.13 12.29
CA HIS A 582 -11.90 -13.04 11.53
C HIS A 582 -12.45 -13.33 10.13
N LYS A 583 -13.75 -13.62 9.98
CA LYS A 583 -14.40 -13.83 8.66
C LYS A 583 -14.25 -12.62 7.74
N LEU A 584 -14.50 -11.41 8.25
CA LEU A 584 -14.38 -10.18 7.46
C LEU A 584 -12.92 -9.82 7.15
N SER A 585 -11.99 -10.10 8.07
CA SER A 585 -10.56 -9.97 7.78
C SER A 585 -10.14 -10.89 6.65
N HIS A 586 -10.49 -12.18 6.72
CA HIS A 586 -10.19 -13.13 5.65
C HIS A 586 -10.78 -12.72 4.29
N ARG A 587 -12.01 -12.16 4.29
CA ARG A 587 -12.61 -11.59 3.07
C ARG A 587 -11.79 -10.42 2.52
N PHE A 588 -11.31 -9.53 3.38
CA PHE A 588 -10.41 -8.44 3.00
C PHE A 588 -9.10 -8.97 2.41
N GLU A 589 -8.45 -9.92 3.08
CA GLU A 589 -7.20 -10.53 2.63
C GLU A 589 -7.35 -11.18 1.26
N ARG A 590 -8.44 -11.93 1.04
CA ARG A 590 -8.77 -12.54 -0.27
C ARG A 590 -8.92 -11.48 -1.36
N ALA A 591 -9.73 -10.45 -1.11
CA ALA A 591 -9.96 -9.38 -2.09
C ALA A 591 -8.65 -8.61 -2.42
N LEU A 592 -7.81 -8.38 -1.41
CA LEU A 592 -6.50 -7.74 -1.57
C LEU A 592 -5.56 -8.63 -2.41
N ARG A 593 -5.53 -9.94 -2.16
CA ARG A 593 -4.74 -10.90 -2.96
C ARG A 593 -5.19 -10.90 -4.41
N GLU A 594 -6.49 -11.03 -4.67
CA GLU A 594 -7.05 -11.00 -6.04
C GLU A 594 -6.72 -9.69 -6.77
N HIS A 595 -6.74 -8.56 -6.06
CA HIS A 595 -6.30 -7.28 -6.61
C HIS A 595 -4.81 -7.28 -7.00
N ASN A 596 -3.92 -7.78 -6.15
CA ASN A 596 -2.50 -7.87 -6.47
C ASN A 596 -2.26 -8.78 -7.69
N VAL A 597 -2.92 -9.93 -7.77
CA VAL A 597 -2.86 -10.83 -8.94
C VAL A 597 -3.29 -10.11 -10.22
N ARG A 598 -4.41 -9.36 -10.19
CA ARG A 598 -4.86 -8.58 -11.35
C ARG A 598 -3.84 -7.52 -11.77
N VAL A 599 -3.22 -6.83 -10.82
CA VAL A 599 -2.19 -5.81 -11.11
C VAL A 599 -0.96 -6.46 -11.74
N GLU A 600 -0.48 -7.57 -11.19
CA GLU A 600 0.66 -8.34 -11.73
C GLU A 600 0.40 -8.79 -13.17
N ASN A 601 -0.75 -9.44 -13.42
CA ASN A 601 -1.12 -9.91 -14.75
C ASN A 601 -1.28 -8.76 -15.74
N LYS A 602 -1.89 -7.64 -15.32
CA LYS A 602 -2.03 -6.46 -16.17
C LYS A 602 -0.68 -5.91 -16.60
N ILE A 603 0.30 -5.86 -15.70
CA ILE A 603 1.63 -5.33 -16.01
C ILE A 603 2.36 -6.25 -16.99
N VAL A 604 2.32 -7.56 -16.76
CA VAL A 604 2.95 -8.56 -17.65
C VAL A 604 2.35 -8.50 -19.05
N ASN A 605 1.02 -8.44 -19.14
CA ASN A 605 0.31 -8.40 -20.42
C ASN A 605 0.39 -7.05 -21.14
N SER A 606 0.83 -5.99 -20.47
CA SER A 606 0.92 -4.64 -21.06
C SER A 606 2.13 -4.44 -21.98
N ASN A 607 3.07 -5.40 -22.04
CA ASN A 607 4.38 -5.26 -22.70
C ASN A 607 5.20 -4.01 -22.29
N ASN A 608 4.81 -3.31 -21.22
CA ASN A 608 5.52 -2.15 -20.72
C ASN A 608 6.71 -2.60 -19.85
N ALA A 609 7.87 -2.75 -20.48
CA ALA A 609 9.09 -3.16 -19.80
C ALA A 609 9.41 -2.27 -18.58
N LYS A 610 9.24 -0.94 -18.67
CA LYS A 610 9.51 -0.02 -17.55
C LYS A 610 8.60 -0.33 -16.35
N ALA A 611 7.31 -0.55 -16.57
CA ALA A 611 6.35 -0.91 -15.53
C ALA A 611 6.69 -2.28 -14.90
N PHE A 612 7.06 -3.27 -15.72
CA PHE A 612 7.50 -4.57 -15.27
C PHE A 612 8.77 -4.48 -14.40
N PHE A 613 9.79 -3.78 -14.88
CA PHE A 613 11.02 -3.58 -14.11
C PHE A 613 10.77 -2.82 -12.80
N ALA A 614 9.86 -1.83 -12.80
CA ALA A 614 9.45 -1.14 -11.58
C ALA A 614 8.79 -2.11 -10.59
N LEU A 615 7.81 -2.91 -11.05
CA LEU A 615 7.16 -3.95 -10.24
C LEU A 615 8.18 -4.92 -9.64
N CYS A 616 9.08 -5.48 -10.45
CA CYS A 616 10.10 -6.41 -9.96
C CYS A 616 11.06 -5.74 -8.98
N LYS A 617 11.48 -4.47 -9.21
CA LYS A 617 12.27 -3.73 -8.23
C LYS A 617 11.54 -3.58 -6.90
N THR A 618 10.21 -3.39 -6.93
CA THR A 618 9.40 -3.32 -5.70
C THR A 618 9.34 -4.60 -4.89
N ARG A 619 9.56 -5.75 -5.52
CA ARG A 619 9.38 -7.07 -4.91
C ARG A 619 10.70 -7.82 -4.67
N LEU A 620 11.72 -7.59 -5.50
CA LEU A 620 12.95 -8.39 -5.56
C LEU A 620 14.22 -7.65 -5.11
N LYS A 621 14.16 -6.32 -4.96
CA LYS A 621 15.31 -5.52 -4.55
C LYS A 621 15.08 -5.00 -3.14
N SER A 622 16.01 -5.31 -2.22
CA SER A 622 16.09 -4.60 -0.94
C SER A 622 16.40 -3.14 -1.21
N THR A 623 15.66 -2.21 -0.60
CA THR A 623 16.15 -0.85 -0.45
C THR A 623 17.49 -0.90 0.27
N SER A 624 18.43 -0.04 -0.13
CA SER A 624 19.55 0.31 0.75
C SER A 624 18.91 0.93 1.98
N ASN A 625 18.91 0.21 3.10
CA ASN A 625 18.39 0.71 4.36
C ASN A 625 18.99 2.11 4.58
N ALA A 626 18.17 3.11 4.92
CA ALA A 626 18.74 4.31 5.49
C ALA A 626 19.57 3.84 6.69
N SER A 627 20.85 4.20 6.72
CA SER A 627 21.73 3.75 7.79
C SER A 627 21.07 4.14 9.12
N PRO A 628 20.85 3.19 10.04
CA PRO A 628 20.41 3.53 11.39
C PRO A 628 21.34 4.62 11.97
N GLY A 629 20.88 5.37 12.96
CA GLY A 629 21.77 6.31 13.64
C GLY A 629 23.04 5.58 14.09
N ILE A 630 24.19 6.21 13.87
CA ILE A 630 25.50 5.59 14.05
C ILE A 630 25.97 5.92 15.46
N ILE A 631 26.65 5.00 16.12
CA ILE A 631 27.34 5.29 17.37
C ILE A 631 28.79 5.61 17.01
N ASP A 632 29.31 6.74 17.47
CA ASP A 632 30.72 7.09 17.27
C ASP A 632 31.65 6.27 18.16
N LEU A 633 32.96 6.43 17.98
CA LEU A 633 34.00 5.74 18.78
C LEU A 633 33.94 6.11 20.28
N THR A 634 33.21 7.16 20.66
CA THR A 634 33.02 7.61 22.05
C THR A 634 31.72 7.10 22.67
N GLY A 635 30.91 6.34 21.93
CA GLY A 635 29.62 5.84 22.39
C GLY A 635 28.46 6.83 22.19
N LYS A 636 28.68 7.97 21.52
CA LYS A 636 27.65 8.99 21.29
C LYS A 636 26.82 8.67 20.06
N SER A 637 25.50 8.83 20.18
CA SER A 637 24.55 8.66 19.07
C SER A 637 24.65 9.82 18.07
N ILE A 638 25.10 9.52 16.86
CA ILE A 638 25.15 10.40 15.70
C ILE A 638 23.84 10.26 14.91
N VAL A 639 23.02 11.31 15.02
CA VAL A 639 21.69 11.34 14.40
C VAL A 639 21.70 12.06 13.04
N THR A 640 22.41 13.19 12.93
CA THR A 640 22.34 14.05 11.73
C THR A 640 23.25 13.54 10.60
N ASP A 641 22.85 13.75 9.35
CA ASP A 641 23.64 13.33 8.18
C ASP A 641 24.99 14.06 8.08
N ARG A 642 25.07 15.31 8.58
CA ARG A 642 26.32 16.08 8.67
C ARG A 642 27.30 15.43 9.63
N ASP A 643 26.83 15.07 10.82
CA ASP A 643 27.67 14.46 11.84
C ASP A 643 28.12 13.05 11.41
N LYS A 644 27.26 12.30 10.70
CA LYS A 644 27.63 11.00 10.09
C LYS A 644 28.75 11.19 9.07
N ALA A 645 28.61 12.15 8.14
CA ALA A 645 29.62 12.42 7.13
C ALA A 645 30.97 12.82 7.77
N HIS A 646 30.93 13.63 8.83
CA HIS A 646 32.12 14.02 9.57
C HIS A 646 32.78 12.82 10.27
N ALA A 647 32.00 11.96 10.94
CA ALA A 647 32.52 10.76 11.58
C ALA A 647 33.13 9.77 10.58
N PHE A 648 32.50 9.57 9.42
CA PHE A 648 33.07 8.78 8.33
C PHE A 648 34.37 9.40 7.82
N SER A 649 34.41 10.73 7.62
CA SER A 649 35.62 11.42 7.19
C SER A 649 36.77 11.21 8.18
N LEU A 650 36.52 11.29 9.49
CA LEU A 650 37.51 11.03 10.52
C LEU A 650 37.99 9.58 10.51
N TYR A 651 37.08 8.61 10.39
CA TYR A 651 37.42 7.18 10.30
C TYR A 651 38.25 6.84 9.05
N PHE A 652 37.91 7.40 7.89
CA PHE A 652 38.69 7.16 6.67
C PHE A 652 40.03 7.91 6.67
N ALA A 653 40.12 9.04 7.37
CA ALA A 653 41.37 9.76 7.57
C ALA A 653 42.32 9.04 8.55
N SER A 654 41.82 8.09 9.37
CA SER A 654 42.64 7.37 10.36
C SER A 654 43.35 6.12 9.84
N TYR A 655 43.37 5.88 8.51
CA TYR A 655 44.11 4.74 7.95
C TYR A 655 45.57 5.10 7.67
N THR A 656 46.47 4.58 8.49
CA THR A 656 47.90 4.44 8.20
C THR A 656 48.21 2.99 7.83
N ILE A 657 48.83 2.73 6.67
CA ILE A 657 49.51 1.44 6.40
C ILE A 657 50.93 1.56 6.98
N ASN A 658 51.04 1.30 8.28
CA ASN A 658 52.24 1.42 9.10
C ASN A 658 52.98 0.06 9.21
N GLY A 659 53.99 -0.19 8.36
CA GLY A 659 55.09 -1.11 8.71
C GLY A 659 54.79 -2.57 9.07
N ASN A 660 53.61 -3.10 8.72
CA ASN A 660 53.23 -4.50 8.95
C ASN A 660 53.17 -5.28 7.62
N ASP A 661 53.63 -6.54 7.64
CA ASP A 661 53.58 -7.43 6.47
C ASP A 661 52.14 -7.80 6.09
N LEU A 662 51.84 -7.69 4.79
CA LEU A 662 50.56 -8.09 4.22
C LEU A 662 50.50 -9.62 4.05
N ILE A 663 49.61 -10.27 4.81
CA ILE A 663 49.35 -11.70 4.67
C ILE A 663 48.54 -11.93 3.38
N PRO A 664 48.93 -12.88 2.50
CA PRO A 664 48.16 -13.21 1.30
C PRO A 664 46.72 -13.62 1.64
N SER A 665 45.74 -12.96 1.02
CA SER A 665 44.33 -13.33 1.19
C SER A 665 44.05 -14.69 0.53
N PRO A 666 43.31 -15.61 1.17
CA PRO A 666 42.97 -16.92 0.59
C PRO A 666 42.02 -16.81 -0.61
N SER A 667 41.35 -15.67 -0.80
CA SER A 667 40.56 -15.36 -1.99
C SER A 667 40.45 -13.86 -2.23
N MET A 668 40.33 -13.45 -3.49
CA MET A 668 40.16 -12.05 -3.87
C MET A 668 38.91 -11.90 -4.74
N LYS A 669 38.12 -10.85 -4.50
CA LYS A 669 36.98 -10.52 -5.34
C LYS A 669 37.40 -9.45 -6.33
N ASP A 670 37.42 -9.79 -7.61
CA ASP A 670 37.77 -8.88 -8.71
C ASP A 670 36.60 -8.76 -9.69
N LEU A 671 36.14 -7.53 -9.93
CA LEU A 671 34.96 -7.19 -10.75
C LEU A 671 33.72 -8.08 -10.50
N GLY A 672 33.57 -8.61 -9.29
CA GLY A 672 32.46 -9.48 -8.90
C GLY A 672 32.72 -10.99 -8.98
N VAL A 673 33.86 -11.43 -9.53
CA VAL A 673 34.29 -12.83 -9.56
C VAL A 673 35.21 -13.10 -8.38
N ILE A 674 35.06 -14.26 -7.73
CA ILE A 674 35.93 -14.66 -6.61
C ILE A 674 37.03 -15.54 -7.17
N MET A 675 38.26 -15.06 -7.07
CA MET A 675 39.49 -15.70 -7.51
C MET A 675 40.19 -16.33 -6.32
N GLN A 676 40.74 -17.53 -6.52
CA GLN A 676 41.57 -18.24 -5.56
C GLN A 676 42.94 -18.52 -6.19
N PRO A 677 44.02 -18.68 -5.40
CA PRO A 677 45.34 -19.04 -5.95
C PRO A 677 45.32 -20.31 -6.80
N SER A 678 44.44 -21.26 -6.48
CA SER A 678 44.25 -22.49 -7.25
C SER A 678 43.52 -22.31 -8.59
N LEU A 679 42.98 -21.11 -8.86
CA LEU A 679 42.10 -20.78 -9.99
C LEU A 679 40.88 -21.71 -10.09
N LYS A 680 40.47 -22.30 -8.96
CA LYS A 680 39.19 -23.02 -8.83
C LYS A 680 38.08 -22.01 -8.58
N PHE A 681 36.94 -22.23 -9.23
CA PHE A 681 35.75 -21.38 -9.11
C PHE A 681 34.64 -22.02 -8.27
N SER A 682 34.94 -23.07 -7.47
CA SER A 682 33.95 -23.74 -6.63
C SER A 682 33.26 -22.77 -5.67
N ASP A 683 34.03 -21.91 -5.02
CA ASP A 683 33.53 -20.96 -4.02
C ASP A 683 32.73 -19.85 -4.69
N HIS A 684 33.20 -19.38 -5.85
CA HIS A 684 32.46 -18.44 -6.69
C HIS A 684 31.11 -19.02 -7.10
N VAL A 685 31.09 -20.21 -7.70
CA VAL A 685 29.87 -20.90 -8.14
C VAL A 685 28.93 -21.18 -6.96
N SER A 686 29.47 -21.56 -5.79
CA SER A 686 28.69 -21.79 -4.58
C SER A 686 27.98 -20.52 -4.10
N LYS A 687 28.72 -19.43 -3.91
CA LYS A 687 28.18 -18.13 -3.51
C LYS A 687 27.20 -17.57 -4.54
N LEU A 688 27.50 -17.73 -5.83
CA LEU A 688 26.66 -17.28 -6.94
C LEU A 688 25.32 -18.02 -6.97
N THR A 689 25.35 -19.35 -6.93
CA THR A 689 24.13 -20.18 -6.96
C THR A 689 23.29 -20.00 -5.71
N SER A 690 23.91 -19.85 -4.52
CA SER A 690 23.20 -19.51 -3.29
C SER A 690 22.44 -18.19 -3.44
N LYS A 691 23.13 -17.14 -3.92
CA LYS A 691 22.51 -15.84 -4.20
C LYS A 691 21.37 -15.94 -5.21
N ALA A 692 21.54 -16.70 -6.29
CA ALA A 692 20.49 -16.90 -7.29
C ALA A 692 19.30 -17.67 -6.73
N ARG A 693 19.51 -18.73 -5.95
CA ARG A 693 18.45 -19.50 -5.28
C ARG A 693 17.67 -18.63 -4.28
N SER A 694 18.35 -17.80 -3.50
CA SER A 694 17.70 -16.83 -2.61
C SER A 694 16.79 -15.89 -3.41
N LYS A 695 17.26 -15.36 -4.56
CA LYS A 695 16.40 -14.56 -5.44
C LYS A 695 15.21 -15.32 -6.03
N VAL A 696 15.39 -16.58 -6.43
CA VAL A 696 14.27 -17.44 -6.88
C VAL A 696 13.26 -17.62 -5.75
N ASN A 697 13.72 -17.83 -4.52
CA ASN A 697 12.86 -17.94 -3.34
C ASN A 697 12.06 -16.67 -3.10
N ILE A 698 12.71 -15.50 -3.15
CA ILE A 698 12.06 -14.19 -3.04
C ILE A 698 11.01 -14.00 -4.12
N MET A 699 11.34 -14.30 -5.37
CA MET A 699 10.43 -14.19 -6.50
C MET A 699 9.12 -14.96 -6.29
N PHE A 700 9.20 -16.24 -5.92
CA PHE A 700 8.00 -17.04 -5.68
C PHE A 700 7.24 -16.68 -4.40
N LYS A 701 7.86 -15.98 -3.45
CA LYS A 701 7.19 -15.51 -2.23
C LYS A 701 6.52 -14.14 -2.43
N CYS A 702 7.08 -13.28 -3.29
CA CYS A 702 6.60 -11.91 -3.48
C CYS A 702 5.55 -11.75 -4.58
N PHE A 703 5.54 -12.65 -5.57
CA PHE A 703 4.52 -12.67 -6.62
C PHE A 703 3.38 -13.62 -6.30
N TYR A 704 2.16 -13.21 -6.65
CA TYR A 704 0.91 -13.89 -6.35
C TYR A 704 0.26 -14.51 -7.58
N SER A 705 0.60 -14.01 -8.76
CA SER A 705 0.09 -14.52 -10.03
C SER A 705 0.37 -16.00 -10.25
N ASN A 706 -0.49 -16.62 -11.04
CA ASN A 706 -0.34 -17.97 -11.57
C ASN A 706 0.03 -17.94 -13.07
N ASP A 707 0.52 -16.81 -13.58
CA ASP A 707 0.97 -16.65 -14.96
C ASP A 707 2.46 -17.02 -15.09
N PRO A 708 2.82 -18.05 -15.88
CA PRO A 708 4.21 -18.45 -16.09
C PRO A 708 5.06 -17.35 -16.73
N LEU A 709 4.47 -16.45 -17.54
CA LEU A 709 5.20 -15.37 -18.21
C LEU A 709 5.80 -14.38 -17.20
N LEU A 710 5.08 -14.06 -16.13
CA LEU A 710 5.57 -13.19 -15.05
C LEU A 710 6.90 -13.73 -14.49
N TYR A 711 6.91 -15.01 -14.13
CA TYR A 711 8.05 -15.67 -13.52
C TYR A 711 9.22 -15.81 -14.51
N LEU A 712 8.92 -16.14 -15.76
CA LEU A 712 9.92 -16.24 -16.83
C LEU A 712 10.62 -14.90 -17.06
N GLN A 713 9.86 -13.82 -17.23
CA GLN A 713 10.40 -12.47 -17.42
C GLN A 713 11.23 -12.04 -16.20
N ALA A 714 10.74 -12.31 -14.98
CA ALA A 714 11.43 -11.92 -13.75
C ALA A 714 12.76 -12.69 -13.57
N PHE A 715 12.75 -14.00 -13.87
CA PHE A 715 13.95 -14.83 -13.85
C PHE A 715 14.98 -14.32 -14.87
N ASN A 716 14.56 -14.08 -16.10
CA ASN A 716 15.43 -13.61 -17.18
C ASN A 716 16.03 -12.23 -16.93
N ALA A 717 15.30 -11.35 -16.22
CA ALA A 717 15.73 -9.98 -15.93
C ALA A 717 16.61 -9.85 -14.67
N PHE A 718 16.35 -10.61 -13.61
CA PHE A 718 16.98 -10.37 -12.29
C PHE A 718 17.82 -11.51 -11.73
N ILE A 719 17.67 -12.73 -12.26
CA ILE A 719 18.29 -13.94 -11.72
C ILE A 719 19.27 -14.53 -12.72
N ARG A 720 18.82 -14.76 -13.96
CA ARG A 720 19.64 -15.29 -15.04
C ARG A 720 20.93 -14.48 -15.29
N PRO A 721 20.91 -13.12 -15.28
CA PRO A 721 22.15 -12.35 -15.44
C PRO A 721 23.19 -12.62 -14.36
N LEU A 722 22.78 -13.01 -13.14
CA LEU A 722 23.72 -13.40 -12.09
C LEU A 722 24.48 -14.67 -12.52
N LEU A 723 23.77 -15.64 -13.09
CA LEU A 723 24.32 -16.93 -13.52
C LEU A 723 25.15 -16.84 -14.81
N GLU A 724 25.04 -15.72 -15.54
CA GLU A 724 25.67 -15.49 -16.84
C GLU A 724 26.81 -14.47 -16.81
N TYR A 725 26.89 -13.68 -15.75
CA TYR A 725 27.91 -12.66 -15.60
C TYR A 725 29.32 -13.29 -15.57
N CYS A 726 30.21 -12.80 -16.45
CA CYS A 726 31.61 -13.23 -16.55
C CYS A 726 31.82 -14.75 -16.74
N THR A 727 30.87 -15.49 -17.30
CA THR A 727 31.03 -16.95 -17.51
C THR A 727 32.25 -17.31 -18.35
N VAL A 728 32.69 -16.42 -19.24
CA VAL A 728 33.93 -16.54 -20.02
C VAL A 728 35.15 -16.77 -19.13
N VAL A 729 35.13 -16.31 -17.88
CA VAL A 729 36.23 -16.55 -16.93
C VAL A 729 36.03 -17.87 -16.17
N TRP A 730 34.87 -18.06 -15.53
CA TRP A 730 34.69 -19.08 -14.50
C TRP A 730 33.94 -20.35 -14.91
N SER A 731 33.45 -20.46 -16.16
CA SER A 731 32.56 -21.54 -16.61
C SER A 731 33.01 -22.93 -16.11
N PRO A 732 32.12 -23.71 -15.46
CA PRO A 732 32.51 -24.94 -14.78
C PRO A 732 32.89 -26.04 -15.77
N ARG A 733 33.94 -26.81 -15.45
CA ARG A 733 34.37 -28.00 -16.22
C ARG A 733 33.76 -29.31 -15.71
N THR A 734 33.39 -29.37 -14.42
CA THR A 734 32.91 -30.61 -13.82
C THR A 734 31.39 -30.72 -13.92
N VAL A 735 30.91 -31.93 -14.19
CA VAL A 735 29.47 -32.29 -14.17
C VAL A 735 28.81 -31.82 -12.87
N LYS A 736 29.51 -31.96 -11.73
CA LYS A 736 29.01 -31.51 -10.42
C LYS A 736 28.73 -30.00 -10.39
N LEU A 737 29.70 -29.16 -10.77
CA LEU A 737 29.53 -27.71 -10.74
C LEU A 737 28.58 -27.21 -11.83
N ALA A 738 28.62 -27.80 -13.03
CA ALA A 738 27.69 -27.50 -14.11
C ALA A 738 26.23 -27.79 -13.68
N ASN A 739 25.98 -28.95 -13.07
CA ASN A 739 24.67 -29.28 -12.50
C ASN A 739 24.29 -28.35 -11.34
N PHE A 740 25.25 -27.88 -10.53
CA PHE A 740 24.93 -26.98 -9.42
C PHE A 740 24.35 -25.65 -9.90
N VAL A 741 24.88 -25.12 -11.00
CA VAL A 741 24.37 -23.94 -11.71
C VAL A 741 23.03 -24.24 -12.37
N GLU A 742 22.95 -25.34 -13.14
CA GLU A 742 21.72 -25.73 -13.85
C GLU A 742 20.55 -26.01 -12.88
N ASN A 743 20.85 -26.53 -11.69
CA ASN A 743 19.83 -26.85 -10.69
C ASN A 743 19.05 -25.61 -10.23
N VAL A 744 19.61 -24.40 -10.37
CA VAL A 744 18.88 -23.15 -10.13
C VAL A 744 17.73 -23.02 -11.15
N GLN A 745 18.01 -23.25 -12.43
CA GLN A 745 17.00 -23.23 -13.50
C GLN A 745 16.04 -24.44 -13.42
N ARG A 746 16.52 -25.65 -13.11
CA ARG A 746 15.66 -26.82 -12.87
C ARG A 746 14.66 -26.59 -11.74
N ASN A 747 15.13 -26.04 -10.62
CA ASN A 747 14.27 -25.70 -9.48
C ASN A 747 13.28 -24.60 -9.84
N PHE A 748 13.73 -23.55 -10.53
CA PHE A 748 12.87 -22.47 -11.01
C PHE A 748 11.73 -23.01 -11.89
N THR A 749 12.04 -23.71 -12.98
CA THR A 749 11.03 -24.22 -13.93
C THR A 749 10.05 -25.17 -13.25
N ARG A 750 10.52 -26.07 -12.39
CA ARG A 750 9.65 -26.97 -11.60
C ARG A 750 8.67 -26.19 -10.72
N ARG A 751 9.13 -25.11 -10.09
CA ARG A 751 8.30 -24.26 -9.23
C ARG A 751 7.33 -23.39 -10.02
N VAL A 752 7.68 -22.94 -11.22
CA VAL A 752 6.74 -22.26 -12.13
C VAL A 752 5.58 -23.19 -12.43
N PHE A 753 5.88 -24.44 -12.81
CA PHE A 753 4.85 -25.44 -13.13
C PHE A 753 3.90 -25.67 -11.95
N PHE A 754 4.46 -25.91 -10.76
CA PHE A 754 3.66 -26.07 -9.54
C PHE A 754 2.83 -24.81 -9.20
N ARG A 755 3.42 -23.61 -9.27
CA ARG A 755 2.74 -22.35 -8.95
C ARG A 755 1.60 -22.05 -9.92
N CYS A 756 1.79 -22.36 -11.20
CA CYS A 756 0.83 -22.06 -12.26
C CYS A 756 -0.14 -23.22 -12.51
N ALA A 757 -0.16 -24.23 -11.63
CA ALA A 757 -0.99 -25.43 -11.76
C ALA A 757 -0.82 -26.17 -13.11
N ILE A 758 0.40 -26.16 -13.66
CA ILE A 758 0.75 -26.88 -14.89
C ILE A 758 1.15 -28.32 -14.51
N PRO A 759 0.67 -29.35 -15.22
CA PRO A 759 1.02 -30.74 -14.95
C PRO A 759 2.53 -30.95 -14.89
N TYR A 760 2.98 -31.88 -14.04
CA TYR A 760 4.39 -32.21 -13.96
C TYR A 760 4.94 -32.66 -15.32
N SER A 761 6.12 -32.15 -15.69
CA SER A 761 6.83 -32.57 -16.89
C SER A 761 8.33 -32.71 -16.61
N PRO A 762 9.04 -33.62 -17.29
CA PRO A 762 10.51 -33.70 -17.28
C PRO A 762 11.20 -32.37 -17.61
N TYR A 763 12.46 -32.21 -17.19
CA TYR A 763 13.16 -30.93 -17.35
C TYR A 763 13.25 -30.43 -18.80
N PRO A 764 13.59 -31.26 -19.81
CA PRO A 764 13.60 -30.83 -21.20
C PRO A 764 12.25 -30.27 -21.67
N ASP A 765 11.15 -30.94 -21.32
CA ASP A 765 9.80 -30.51 -21.71
C ASP A 765 9.40 -29.20 -21.04
N ARG A 766 9.81 -28.99 -19.78
CA ARG A 766 9.61 -27.70 -19.10
C ARG A 766 10.35 -26.56 -19.80
N LEU A 767 11.55 -26.81 -20.32
CA LEU A 767 12.32 -25.82 -21.07
C LEU A 767 11.65 -25.50 -22.40
N ASN A 768 11.16 -26.52 -23.13
CA ASN A 768 10.42 -26.34 -24.37
C ASN A 768 9.15 -25.51 -24.15
N PHE A 769 8.35 -25.85 -23.13
CA PHE A 769 7.14 -25.12 -22.77
C PHE A 769 7.43 -23.64 -22.46
N LEU A 770 8.50 -23.35 -21.72
CA LEU A 770 8.89 -21.99 -21.35
C LEU A 770 9.74 -21.28 -22.42
N SER A 771 10.02 -21.93 -23.56
CA SER A 771 10.93 -21.44 -24.60
C SER A 771 12.30 -21.02 -24.05
N MET A 772 12.88 -21.84 -23.17
CA MET A 772 14.17 -21.61 -22.51
C MET A 772 15.24 -22.56 -23.04
N SER A 773 16.47 -22.06 -23.20
CA SER A 773 17.66 -22.89 -23.40
C SER A 773 18.28 -23.29 -22.04
N THR A 774 19.10 -24.36 -22.01
CA THR A 774 19.89 -24.70 -20.81
C THR A 774 20.90 -23.60 -20.47
N LEU A 775 21.29 -23.47 -19.20
CA LEU A 775 22.33 -22.49 -18.85
C LEU A 775 23.69 -22.91 -19.42
N GLU A 776 23.93 -24.21 -19.60
CA GLU A 776 25.12 -24.72 -20.30
C GLU A 776 25.23 -24.19 -21.73
N GLN A 777 24.16 -24.33 -22.53
CA GLN A 777 24.13 -23.82 -23.89
C GLN A 777 24.38 -22.31 -23.91
N ARG A 778 23.80 -21.56 -22.96
CA ARG A 778 24.01 -20.11 -22.86
C ARG A 778 25.45 -19.74 -22.55
N ARG A 779 26.13 -20.46 -21.64
CA ARG A 779 27.55 -20.25 -21.36
C ARG A 779 28.42 -20.52 -22.58
N LEU A 780 28.14 -21.58 -23.33
CA LEU A 780 28.83 -21.88 -24.59
C LEU A 780 28.65 -20.76 -25.62
N ILE A 781 27.43 -20.22 -25.75
CA ILE A 781 27.16 -19.08 -26.63
C ILE A 781 27.99 -17.85 -26.22
N PHE A 782 28.07 -17.52 -24.93
CA PHE A 782 28.93 -16.43 -24.46
C PHE A 782 30.40 -16.65 -24.78
N ASP A 783 30.88 -17.89 -24.62
CA ASP A 783 32.25 -18.25 -24.94
C ASP A 783 32.54 -18.07 -26.44
N LEU A 784 31.66 -18.55 -27.33
CA LEU A 784 31.84 -18.42 -28.79
C LEU A 784 31.74 -16.96 -29.26
N LEU A 785 30.86 -16.17 -28.68
CA LEU A 785 30.74 -14.74 -29.01
C LEU A 785 31.97 -13.95 -28.58
N PHE A 786 32.52 -14.25 -27.40
CA PHE A 786 33.77 -13.65 -26.95
C PHE A 786 34.94 -14.07 -27.84
N LEU A 787 35.01 -15.35 -28.23
CA LEU A 787 36.05 -15.85 -29.12
C LEU A 787 36.03 -15.16 -30.49
N HIS A 788 34.84 -15.09 -31.13
CA HIS A 788 34.67 -14.45 -32.43
C HIS A 788 35.18 -13.00 -32.40
N LYS A 789 34.74 -12.22 -31.42
CA LYS A 789 35.18 -10.83 -31.26
C LYS A 789 36.68 -10.70 -30.98
N THR A 790 37.27 -11.67 -30.28
CA THR A 790 38.72 -11.68 -30.00
C THR A 790 39.53 -11.96 -31.26
N ILE A 791 39.12 -12.95 -32.07
CA ILE A 791 39.78 -13.30 -33.34
C ILE A 791 39.69 -12.16 -34.37
N HIS A 792 38.56 -11.44 -34.38
CA HIS A 792 38.35 -10.28 -35.24
C HIS A 792 38.83 -8.95 -34.63
N ASN A 793 39.65 -8.99 -33.56
CA ASN A 793 40.28 -7.82 -32.93
C ASN A 793 39.31 -6.71 -32.44
N PHE A 794 38.07 -7.06 -32.09
CA PHE A 794 37.14 -6.13 -31.43
C PHE A 794 37.48 -5.86 -29.96
N TYR A 795 38.42 -6.64 -29.39
CA TYR A 795 38.94 -6.44 -28.05
C TYR A 795 40.44 -6.15 -28.11
N SER A 796 40.89 -5.15 -27.34
CA SER A 796 42.32 -4.87 -27.14
C SER A 796 42.93 -5.88 -26.17
N LEU A 797 43.13 -7.11 -26.66
CA LEU A 797 43.70 -8.23 -25.93
C LEU A 797 44.75 -8.91 -26.80
N ASN A 798 45.90 -9.28 -26.22
CA ASN A 798 46.89 -10.09 -26.92
C ASN A 798 46.39 -11.53 -27.06
N SER A 799 45.71 -11.83 -28.18
CA SER A 799 45.10 -13.14 -28.46
C SER A 799 46.12 -14.29 -28.49
N ASN A 800 47.39 -14.00 -28.79
CA ASN A 800 48.47 -15.00 -28.85
C ASN A 800 48.76 -15.65 -27.49
N LEU A 801 48.41 -14.96 -26.39
CA LEU A 801 48.51 -15.52 -25.03
C LEU A 801 47.40 -16.53 -24.75
N LEU A 802 46.33 -16.57 -25.55
CA LEU A 802 45.18 -17.46 -25.35
C LEU A 802 45.14 -18.60 -26.37
N PHE A 803 45.42 -18.32 -27.64
CA PHE A 803 45.38 -19.28 -28.75
C PHE A 803 46.25 -18.84 -29.94
N LYS A 804 46.67 -19.81 -30.74
CA LYS A 804 47.31 -19.61 -32.05
C LYS A 804 46.27 -19.72 -33.14
N ILE A 805 46.20 -18.73 -34.02
CA ILE A 805 45.36 -18.76 -35.24
C ILE A 805 46.20 -19.38 -36.37
N SER A 806 45.55 -20.08 -37.30
CA SER A 806 46.16 -20.66 -38.52
C SER A 806 47.16 -19.71 -39.22
N PRO A 807 48.22 -20.21 -39.89
CA PRO A 807 48.45 -21.59 -40.33
C PRO A 807 48.81 -22.55 -39.18
N LEU A 808 47.97 -23.55 -38.95
CA LEU A 808 48.26 -24.67 -38.06
C LEU A 808 49.05 -25.72 -38.84
N THR A 809 50.00 -26.40 -38.19
CA THR A 809 50.95 -27.35 -38.83
C THR A 809 50.32 -28.51 -39.60
N ARG A 810 49.00 -28.74 -39.52
CA ARG A 810 48.28 -29.82 -40.20
C ARG A 810 47.07 -29.28 -40.98
N ASN A 811 47.19 -29.26 -42.32
CA ASN A 811 46.09 -28.94 -43.22
C ASN A 811 45.10 -30.10 -43.28
N LEU A 812 43.87 -29.88 -42.79
CA LEU A 812 42.77 -30.84 -42.88
C LEU A 812 41.82 -30.38 -43.99
N ARG A 813 41.54 -31.26 -44.97
CA ARG A 813 40.57 -31.00 -46.05
C ARG A 813 39.19 -30.77 -45.41
N ASN A 814 38.47 -29.72 -45.80
CA ASN A 814 37.20 -29.22 -45.22
C ASN A 814 37.30 -28.38 -43.93
N THR A 815 38.34 -27.56 -43.76
CA THR A 815 38.43 -26.65 -42.60
C THR A 815 38.56 -25.17 -42.98
N HIS A 816 38.05 -24.27 -42.13
CA HIS A 816 38.09 -22.82 -42.36
C HIS A 816 39.44 -22.19 -41.96
N LYS A 817 39.76 -21.00 -42.52
CA LYS A 817 41.06 -20.33 -42.33
C LYS A 817 41.30 -19.82 -40.89
N LEU A 818 40.25 -19.49 -40.15
CA LEU A 818 40.33 -18.96 -38.77
C LEU A 818 40.38 -20.03 -37.68
N ARG A 819 40.92 -21.22 -37.97
CA ARG A 819 41.06 -22.27 -36.95
C ARG A 819 42.04 -21.86 -35.85
N ILE A 820 41.77 -22.33 -34.64
CA ILE A 820 42.60 -22.07 -33.46
C ILE A 820 43.18 -23.34 -32.86
N ALA A 821 44.36 -23.20 -32.26
CA ALA A 821 45.01 -24.20 -31.41
C ALA A 821 45.53 -23.57 -30.12
N LEU A 822 45.76 -24.38 -29.09
CA LEU A 822 46.32 -23.89 -27.84
C LEU A 822 47.82 -23.59 -28.00
N PRO A 823 48.35 -22.47 -27.46
CA PRO A 823 49.78 -22.16 -27.49
C PRO A 823 50.57 -22.95 -26.44
N PHE A 824 49.88 -23.56 -25.47
CA PHE A 824 50.44 -24.17 -24.27
C PHE A 824 49.75 -25.51 -23.96
N ALA A 825 50.45 -26.38 -23.23
CA ALA A 825 49.87 -27.59 -22.66
C ALA A 825 49.01 -27.24 -21.43
N VAL A 826 47.83 -27.84 -21.32
CA VAL A 826 46.95 -27.64 -20.16
C VAL A 826 46.81 -28.95 -19.40
N PRO A 827 47.04 -28.96 -18.07
CA PRO A 827 46.77 -30.15 -17.27
C PRO A 827 45.33 -30.62 -17.44
N LYS A 828 45.11 -31.94 -17.45
CA LYS A 828 43.76 -32.53 -17.56
C LYS A 828 42.79 -32.03 -16.47
N SER A 829 43.32 -31.54 -15.34
CA SER A 829 42.58 -30.98 -14.20
C SER A 829 42.12 -29.53 -14.38
N HIS A 830 42.65 -28.75 -15.35
CA HIS A 830 42.35 -27.32 -15.53
C HIS A 830 41.66 -27.04 -16.87
N SER A 831 40.52 -26.35 -16.85
CA SER A 831 39.90 -25.81 -18.07
C SER A 831 40.08 -24.31 -18.11
N THR A 832 40.56 -23.81 -19.23
CA THR A 832 40.58 -22.37 -19.52
C THR A 832 39.43 -22.04 -20.48
N PHE A 833 39.30 -20.76 -20.80
CA PHE A 833 38.43 -20.31 -21.89
C PHE A 833 38.81 -20.92 -23.23
N ALA A 834 40.11 -20.92 -23.57
CA ALA A 834 40.58 -21.43 -24.84
C ALA A 834 40.35 -22.95 -24.96
N THR A 835 40.60 -23.74 -23.91
CA THR A 835 40.48 -25.21 -24.00
C THR A 835 39.06 -25.68 -24.31
N ARG A 836 38.03 -24.99 -23.80
CA ARG A 836 36.63 -25.41 -23.98
C ARG A 836 35.99 -24.89 -25.27
N THR A 837 36.61 -23.89 -25.92
CA THR A 837 36.08 -23.32 -27.17
C THR A 837 36.73 -23.88 -28.42
N VAL A 838 38.00 -24.32 -28.38
CA VAL A 838 38.77 -24.77 -29.57
C VAL A 838 38.03 -25.80 -30.42
N GLN A 839 37.54 -26.89 -29.83
CA GLN A 839 36.83 -27.94 -30.58
C GLN A 839 35.53 -27.42 -31.19
N ARG A 840 34.77 -26.60 -30.45
CA ARG A 840 33.49 -26.05 -30.87
C ARG A 840 33.64 -25.03 -31.98
N TRP A 841 34.64 -24.15 -31.87
CA TRP A 841 34.96 -23.14 -32.87
C TRP A 841 35.41 -23.77 -34.18
N ASN A 842 36.36 -24.71 -34.12
CA ASN A 842 36.92 -25.36 -35.30
C ASN A 842 35.91 -26.25 -36.06
N ALA A 843 34.78 -26.60 -35.41
CA ALA A 843 33.69 -27.35 -36.03
C ALA A 843 32.67 -26.44 -36.75
N LEU A 844 32.75 -25.12 -36.61
CA LEU A 844 31.82 -24.20 -37.26
C LEU A 844 32.16 -24.02 -38.75
N PRO A 845 31.14 -23.86 -39.62
CA PRO A 845 31.34 -23.50 -41.02
C PRO A 845 32.10 -22.18 -41.19
N GLY A 846 32.98 -22.12 -42.19
CA GLY A 846 33.82 -20.94 -42.44
C GLY A 846 33.02 -19.67 -42.74
N GLU A 847 31.90 -19.78 -43.44
CA GLU A 847 30.99 -18.66 -43.74
C GLU A 847 30.50 -17.97 -42.47
N ILE A 848 30.13 -18.75 -41.45
CA ILE A 848 29.64 -18.24 -40.18
C ILE A 848 30.79 -17.59 -39.41
N VAL A 849 31.94 -18.26 -39.33
CA VAL A 849 33.12 -17.79 -38.60
C VAL A 849 33.65 -16.45 -39.16
N ASN A 850 33.57 -16.25 -40.48
CA ASN A 850 33.98 -15.02 -41.15
C ASN A 850 32.92 -13.91 -41.13
N SER A 851 31.70 -14.20 -40.68
CA SER A 851 30.60 -13.23 -40.69
C SER A 851 30.79 -12.11 -39.65
N SER A 852 30.04 -11.02 -39.82
CA SER A 852 30.05 -9.91 -38.85
C SER A 852 29.52 -10.35 -37.48
N PRO A 853 29.88 -9.67 -36.38
CA PRO A 853 29.44 -10.06 -35.03
C PRO A 853 27.92 -10.21 -34.86
N ASN A 854 27.13 -9.42 -35.59
CA ASN A 854 25.67 -9.46 -35.52
C ASN A 854 25.10 -10.70 -36.25
N VAL A 855 25.66 -11.04 -37.41
CA VAL A 855 25.28 -12.24 -38.17
C VAL A 855 25.71 -13.50 -37.42
N PHE A 856 26.95 -13.52 -36.93
CA PHE A 856 27.46 -14.60 -36.09
C PHE A 856 26.58 -14.82 -34.86
N ARG A 857 26.22 -13.75 -34.14
CA ARG A 857 25.33 -13.83 -32.98
C ARG A 857 23.97 -14.43 -33.34
N SER A 858 23.36 -13.97 -34.42
CA SER A 858 22.03 -14.44 -34.85
C SER A 858 22.08 -15.93 -35.20
N HIS A 859 23.12 -16.37 -35.92
CA HIS A 859 23.32 -17.77 -36.25
C HIS A 859 23.53 -18.63 -34.98
N ILE A 860 24.42 -18.21 -34.10
CA ILE A 860 24.75 -18.97 -32.88
C ILE A 860 23.54 -19.11 -31.93
N LEU A 861 22.68 -18.09 -31.86
CA LEU A 861 21.46 -18.13 -31.04
C LEU A 861 20.38 -19.09 -31.59
N ASN A 862 20.36 -19.33 -32.90
CA ASN A 862 19.38 -20.18 -33.57
C ASN A 862 19.80 -21.65 -33.67
N LEU A 863 21.00 -21.99 -33.20
CA LEU A 863 21.49 -23.36 -33.24
C LEU A 863 20.66 -24.28 -32.31
N PRO A 864 20.12 -25.41 -32.81
CA PRO A 864 19.41 -26.37 -31.97
C PRO A 864 20.33 -26.91 -30.87
N SER A 865 19.78 -27.11 -29.67
CA SER A 865 20.54 -27.60 -28.52
C SER A 865 21.22 -28.95 -28.77
N ILE A 866 20.62 -29.78 -29.63
CA ILE A 866 21.02 -31.15 -29.94
C ILE A 866 22.19 -31.23 -30.93
N SER A 867 22.45 -30.20 -31.74
CA SER A 867 23.52 -30.26 -32.77
C SER A 867 24.94 -30.17 -32.21
N PHE A 868 25.11 -30.15 -30.87
CA PHE A 868 26.42 -30.03 -30.19
C PHE A 868 26.67 -31.08 -29.09
N THR A 869 25.80 -32.05 -28.84
CA THR A 869 25.74 -32.74 -27.52
C THR A 869 26.30 -34.16 -27.46
N SER A 870 27.47 -34.47 -28.04
CA SER A 870 28.17 -35.71 -27.65
C SER A 870 28.89 -35.59 -26.29
N GLU A 871 29.08 -34.37 -25.76
CA GLU A 871 29.86 -34.06 -24.55
C GLU A 871 29.12 -33.14 -23.55
N SER A 872 27.80 -33.28 -23.40
CA SER A 872 27.03 -32.50 -22.40
C SER A 872 27.55 -32.77 -20.99
N LEU A 873 27.85 -31.70 -20.21
CA LEU A 873 28.17 -31.84 -18.78
C LEU A 873 26.90 -31.97 -17.93
N LEU A 874 25.72 -31.73 -18.51
CA LEU A 874 24.45 -32.04 -17.87
C LEU A 874 24.15 -33.52 -18.03
N ARG A 875 24.06 -34.22 -16.89
CA ARG A 875 23.32 -35.48 -16.82
C ARG A 875 21.85 -35.08 -16.67
N LEU A 876 21.04 -35.38 -17.68
CA LEU A 876 19.63 -35.02 -17.74
C LEU A 876 18.80 -35.87 -16.78
#